data_AF-A0A1B2DL10-F1
#
_entry.id   AF-A0A1B2DL10-F1
#
_cell.length_a   1.000
_cell.length_b   1.000
_cell.length_c   1.000
_cell.angle_alpha   90.00
_cell.angle_beta   90.00
_cell.angle_gamma   90.00
#
_symmetry.space_group_name_H-M   'P 1'
#
loop_
_entity.id
_entity.type
_entity.pdbx_description
1 polymer ?
#
loop_
_entity_poly.entity_id
_entity_poly.type
_entity_poly.pdbx_seq_one_letter_code
_entity_poly.pdbx_strand_id
1 'polypeptide(L)'
;MVVIDPNLELQENTDYYVDVSSGLFIFSDGNHFLSNENASWYFKTEDTSPPVLSYTFPENGDSIAPVSGGYTLQFNEEVLFGYGEIQLFKQGVPTPIQTFAISGSPNSYADYASYSGATIHLLSDLRLEQETDYYIHITSGTFVDRSHNPFAGLLDSSSWHFTTMDEYPELIGFGPYSLSGLPVNPDTDLMFSFNEPVQLNNGTISIRRTDNLQVAREFTISNGHISGASASFSGNSFILNPDSKLDDFTTYFINITSGAITDLNGNPFFGLFDSYWSFSTGDSTPPVLTYTFPENGDSIAPVSGGYMLQFNEEVLFGYGEIQLFKQGVTTPIQTFAISGSPNSYADYASHSGATILLFSDVRLEQETDYYIHITSGTFVDRSHNPFAGLLDSSSWHFTTMDEEPFLMNFLQQSLSGLPTNTELGFLFNEPVQLNNGTISIRRTDNLQVAREFTISNGHISGASASFSGNSFILNPDIDLDGFTSYFISFSNGALSDLNGNPLIGHDDSYWNFSTGAQTHTGSNQPSPTTTPSNPVVVPGETAPIIANSAQVNVITVPFKTGQEKIITLPANQNGSAALIYYYDPKYKQWIALPTQHDGNTLHADMPAESWVAVIENQSVYQPVDTASNWANKDILKLMSLNIIQGYEDQTFKPNQVTNRYEMAVMMAKVLGLPLASTDVTALNSLPDSGSIPEWAKPAVAALLQNNIMLGSAQGFQGSESITRAQLAAMLGRILPAAQNNAASSFKDQSSIPAWASDGIQKAIELGIFQGYPDGSFQPDKTLTRAEMAAVITRLMDYLIQQPNQ
;
A
#
# COMPACT_ATOMS: atom_id res chain seq x y z
N MET A 1 -41.73 -48.56 94.24
CA MET A 1 -41.88 -48.25 92.81
C MET A 1 -43.14 -48.95 92.34
N VAL A 2 -44.17 -48.19 91.97
CA VAL A 2 -45.37 -48.73 91.33
C VAL A 2 -45.14 -48.57 89.83
N VAL A 3 -45.17 -49.68 89.10
CA VAL A 3 -45.10 -49.68 87.63
C VAL A 3 -46.53 -49.85 87.13
N ILE A 4 -46.96 -48.94 86.27
CA ILE A 4 -48.27 -49.00 85.62
C ILE A 4 -48.03 -49.47 84.19
N ASP A 5 -48.55 -50.63 83.84
CA ASP A 5 -48.50 -51.19 82.49
C ASP A 5 -49.92 -51.14 81.89
N PRO A 6 -50.21 -50.20 80.98
CA PRO A 6 -51.54 -50.07 80.40
C PRO A 6 -51.86 -51.26 79.48
N ASN A 7 -53.05 -51.86 79.65
CA ASN A 7 -53.50 -52.97 78.80
C ASN A 7 -53.91 -52.53 77.37
N LEU A 8 -53.87 -51.23 77.07
CA LEU A 8 -54.18 -50.65 75.78
C LEU A 8 -52.95 -49.90 75.27
N GLU A 9 -52.63 -50.12 74.01
CA GLU A 9 -51.59 -49.37 73.30
C GLU A 9 -52.03 -47.91 73.20
N LEU A 10 -51.18 -47.01 73.70
CA LEU A 10 -51.43 -45.58 73.67
C LEU A 10 -51.13 -45.07 72.25
N GLN A 11 -51.96 -44.17 71.72
CA GLN A 11 -51.70 -43.49 70.45
C GLN A 11 -50.35 -42.78 70.50
N GLU A 12 -49.55 -42.89 69.44
CA GLU A 12 -48.23 -42.26 69.32
C GLU A 12 -48.33 -40.73 69.26
N ASN A 13 -47.20 -40.06 69.53
CA ASN A 13 -47.06 -38.60 69.49
C ASN A 13 -48.20 -37.83 70.22
N THR A 14 -48.78 -38.43 71.25
CA THR A 14 -49.96 -37.92 71.95
C THR A 14 -49.60 -37.60 73.40
N ASP A 15 -50.00 -36.42 73.88
CA ASP A 15 -49.80 -36.03 75.27
C ASP A 15 -50.80 -36.75 76.18
N TYR A 16 -50.28 -37.55 77.10
CA TYR A 16 -51.05 -38.21 78.15
C TYR A 16 -50.75 -37.57 79.50
N TYR A 17 -51.76 -37.57 80.36
CA TYR A 17 -51.60 -37.24 81.76
C TYR A 17 -52.03 -38.44 82.60
N VAL A 18 -51.26 -38.74 83.65
CA VAL A 18 -51.61 -39.76 84.63
C VAL A 18 -52.13 -39.06 85.87
N ASP A 19 -53.37 -39.37 86.26
CA ASP A 19 -53.98 -38.91 87.50
C ASP A 19 -54.08 -40.06 88.50
N VAL A 20 -53.51 -39.85 89.69
CA VAL A 20 -53.51 -40.81 90.78
C VAL A 20 -54.44 -40.28 91.88
N SER A 21 -55.64 -40.85 91.96
CA SER A 21 -56.65 -40.43 92.94
C SER A 21 -56.31 -40.82 94.39
N SER A 22 -56.77 -40.01 95.34
CA SER A 22 -56.67 -40.32 96.77
C SER A 22 -57.37 -41.64 97.10
N GLY A 23 -56.74 -42.47 97.94
CA GLY A 23 -57.26 -43.76 98.39
C GLY A 23 -56.88 -44.95 97.52
N LEU A 24 -56.27 -44.73 96.34
CA LEU A 24 -55.90 -45.80 95.40
C LEU A 24 -54.83 -46.76 95.97
N PHE A 25 -53.92 -46.23 96.79
CA PHE A 25 -52.90 -47.03 97.48
C PHE A 25 -53.10 -46.94 98.99
N ILE A 26 -52.83 -48.05 99.70
CA ILE A 26 -52.80 -48.11 101.16
C ILE A 26 -51.36 -48.42 101.56
N PHE A 27 -50.80 -47.60 102.45
CA PHE A 27 -49.48 -47.83 103.01
C PHE A 27 -49.50 -49.02 103.98
N SER A 28 -48.33 -49.62 104.22
CA SER A 28 -48.22 -50.78 105.11
C SER A 28 -48.61 -50.50 106.57
N ASP A 29 -48.74 -49.23 106.96
CA ASP A 29 -49.23 -48.79 108.27
C ASP A 29 -50.77 -48.62 108.32
N GLY A 30 -51.47 -48.91 107.21
CA GLY A 30 -52.93 -48.83 107.08
C GLY A 30 -53.47 -47.46 106.65
N ASN A 31 -52.60 -46.45 106.47
CA ASN A 31 -53.03 -45.14 105.99
C ASN A 31 -53.26 -45.14 104.47
N HIS A 32 -54.27 -44.41 104.01
CA HIS A 32 -54.53 -44.24 102.59
C HIS A 32 -53.64 -43.15 101.98
N PHE A 33 -53.17 -43.39 100.75
CA PHE A 33 -52.51 -42.38 99.94
C PHE A 33 -53.45 -41.20 99.70
N LEU A 34 -52.97 -39.98 99.95
CA LEU A 34 -53.68 -38.74 99.64
C LEU A 34 -52.99 -38.09 98.44
N SER A 35 -53.74 -37.95 97.34
CA SER A 35 -53.29 -37.27 96.14
C SER A 35 -53.02 -35.79 96.42
N ASN A 36 -51.97 -35.25 95.80
CA ASN A 36 -51.59 -33.84 95.83
C ASN A 36 -51.16 -33.39 94.42
N GLU A 37 -50.84 -32.11 94.24
CA GLU A 37 -50.47 -31.55 92.92
C GLU A 37 -49.21 -32.20 92.29
N ASN A 38 -48.42 -32.94 93.07
CA ASN A 38 -47.25 -33.69 92.60
C ASN A 38 -47.54 -35.18 92.34
N ALA A 39 -48.79 -35.63 92.48
CA ALA A 39 -49.20 -37.02 92.25
C ALA A 39 -49.60 -37.30 90.78
N SER A 40 -49.72 -36.25 89.96
CA SER A 40 -49.99 -36.35 88.52
C SER A 40 -48.75 -35.99 87.70
N TRP A 41 -48.56 -36.65 86.57
CA TRP A 41 -47.48 -36.31 85.62
C TRP A 41 -47.97 -36.41 84.18
N TYR A 42 -47.28 -35.68 83.31
CA TYR A 42 -47.51 -35.72 81.86
C TYR A 42 -46.38 -36.51 81.21
N PHE A 43 -46.72 -37.24 80.16
CA PHE A 43 -45.74 -37.81 79.26
C PHE A 43 -46.32 -37.80 77.86
N LYS A 44 -45.45 -37.67 76.85
CA LYS A 44 -45.83 -37.81 75.46
C LYS A 44 -45.33 -39.17 74.99
N THR A 45 -46.18 -39.93 74.32
CA THR A 45 -45.74 -41.14 73.62
C THR A 45 -44.78 -40.74 72.50
N GLU A 46 -43.76 -41.56 72.24
CA GLU A 46 -42.84 -41.34 71.12
C GLU A 46 -43.61 -41.37 69.79
N ASP A 47 -43.17 -40.56 68.83
CA ASP A 47 -43.61 -40.71 67.45
C ASP A 47 -42.78 -41.81 66.81
N THR A 48 -43.42 -42.81 66.21
CA THR A 48 -42.73 -43.91 65.52
C THR A 48 -43.04 -43.94 64.03
N SER A 49 -43.90 -43.04 63.57
CA SER A 49 -44.31 -42.96 62.17
C SER A 49 -43.30 -42.16 61.35
N PRO A 50 -42.78 -42.71 60.24
CA PRO A 50 -41.94 -41.95 59.32
C PRO A 50 -42.69 -40.81 58.63
N PRO A 51 -42.01 -39.71 58.27
CA PRO A 51 -42.61 -38.66 57.47
C PRO A 51 -43.02 -39.20 56.09
N VAL A 52 -44.21 -38.80 55.62
CA VAL A 52 -44.83 -39.24 54.38
C VAL A 52 -44.83 -38.11 53.35
N LEU A 53 -44.31 -38.40 52.16
CA LEU A 53 -44.33 -37.48 51.04
C LEU A 53 -45.78 -37.29 50.53
N SER A 54 -46.23 -36.04 50.51
CA SER A 54 -47.59 -35.66 50.11
C SER A 54 -47.67 -35.03 48.72
N TYR A 55 -46.62 -34.33 48.29
CA TYR A 55 -46.57 -33.64 47.01
C TYR A 55 -45.13 -33.42 46.53
N THR A 56 -44.94 -33.42 45.21
CA THR A 56 -43.71 -33.01 44.54
C THR A 56 -44.01 -31.97 43.47
N PHE A 57 -43.11 -31.03 43.26
CA PHE A 57 -43.08 -30.17 42.08
C PHE A 57 -41.72 -30.32 41.39
N PRO A 58 -41.63 -30.66 40.09
CA PRO A 58 -42.73 -31.10 39.22
C PRO A 58 -43.50 -32.29 39.80
N GLU A 59 -44.77 -32.43 39.42
CA GLU A 59 -45.54 -33.60 39.82
C GLU A 59 -44.94 -34.88 39.22
N ASN A 60 -45.13 -36.02 39.87
CA ASN A 60 -44.64 -37.29 39.31
C ASN A 60 -45.35 -37.59 37.98
N GLY A 61 -44.57 -37.71 36.91
CA GLY A 61 -45.05 -37.89 35.53
C GLY A 61 -45.36 -36.60 34.79
N ASP A 62 -44.98 -35.42 35.31
CA ASP A 62 -45.16 -34.14 34.62
C ASP A 62 -44.37 -34.11 33.31
N SER A 63 -44.95 -33.56 32.25
CA SER A 63 -44.36 -33.50 30.90
C SER A 63 -43.85 -32.11 30.50
N ILE A 64 -44.01 -31.10 31.38
CA ILE A 64 -43.63 -29.71 31.13
C ILE A 64 -42.86 -29.10 32.32
N ALA A 65 -42.02 -29.92 32.96
CA ALA A 65 -41.22 -29.47 34.10
C ALA A 65 -40.27 -28.33 33.70
N PRO A 66 -40.03 -27.32 34.57
CA PRO A 66 -39.07 -26.27 34.28
C PRO A 66 -37.65 -26.83 34.13
N VAL A 67 -36.94 -26.38 33.09
CA VAL A 67 -35.52 -26.75 32.87
C VAL A 67 -34.58 -26.17 33.94
N SER A 68 -35.02 -25.23 34.79
CA SER A 68 -34.19 -24.69 35.87
C SER A 68 -35.01 -24.27 37.08
N GLY A 69 -34.57 -24.67 38.27
CA GLY A 69 -35.17 -24.31 39.56
C GLY A 69 -36.56 -24.87 39.83
N GLY A 70 -37.06 -24.68 41.05
CA GLY A 70 -38.44 -24.99 41.44
C GLY A 70 -38.67 -26.37 42.08
N TYR A 71 -37.72 -27.30 42.02
CA TYR A 71 -37.90 -28.67 42.51
C TYR A 71 -38.23 -28.72 44.00
N THR A 72 -39.39 -29.25 44.38
CA THR A 72 -39.90 -29.16 45.75
C THR A 72 -40.53 -30.47 46.20
N LEU A 73 -40.31 -30.88 47.45
CA LEU A 73 -41.02 -31.97 48.13
C LEU A 73 -41.79 -31.42 49.33
N GLN A 74 -43.02 -31.87 49.52
CA GLN A 74 -43.86 -31.52 50.65
C GLN A 74 -44.23 -32.77 51.44
N PHE A 75 -43.94 -32.77 52.74
CA PHE A 75 -44.30 -33.84 53.65
C PHE A 75 -45.57 -33.51 54.43
N ASN A 76 -46.22 -34.54 54.98
CA ASN A 76 -47.36 -34.43 55.90
C ASN A 76 -47.01 -33.76 57.24
N GLU A 77 -45.71 -33.66 57.54
CA GLU A 77 -45.16 -33.14 58.79
C GLU A 77 -43.80 -32.49 58.57
N GLU A 78 -43.28 -31.83 59.61
CA GLU A 78 -41.99 -31.16 59.56
C GLU A 78 -40.84 -32.15 59.45
N VAL A 79 -39.90 -31.87 58.54
CA VAL A 79 -38.76 -32.73 58.26
C VAL A 79 -37.44 -32.00 58.50
N LEU A 80 -36.43 -32.75 58.88
CA LEU A 80 -35.05 -32.34 59.08
C LEU A 80 -34.14 -33.15 58.13
N PHE A 81 -32.95 -32.63 57.86
CA PHE A 81 -31.92 -33.39 57.15
C PHE A 81 -31.38 -34.53 58.01
N GLY A 82 -31.45 -35.76 57.48
CA GLY A 82 -30.83 -36.95 58.05
C GLY A 82 -29.51 -37.27 57.36
N TYR A 83 -29.30 -38.54 57.01
CA TYR A 83 -28.09 -39.01 56.31
C TYR A 83 -28.48 -39.78 55.06
N GLY A 84 -27.94 -39.41 53.91
CA GLY A 84 -28.21 -40.09 52.65
C GLY A 84 -27.79 -39.28 51.44
N GLU A 85 -28.28 -39.67 50.27
CA GLU A 85 -28.02 -39.00 48.99
C GLU A 85 -29.33 -38.67 48.26
N ILE A 86 -29.26 -37.59 47.50
CA ILE A 86 -30.24 -37.22 46.46
C ILE A 86 -29.50 -37.32 45.13
N GLN A 87 -30.01 -38.11 44.20
CA GLN A 87 -29.37 -38.40 42.93
C GLN A 87 -30.33 -38.08 41.79
N LEU A 88 -29.89 -37.25 40.85
CA LEU A 88 -30.64 -36.93 39.64
C LEU A 88 -30.12 -37.78 38.48
N PHE A 89 -31.02 -38.45 37.78
CA PHE A 89 -30.71 -39.29 36.64
C PHE A 89 -31.43 -38.80 35.39
N LYS A 90 -30.76 -38.91 34.24
CA LYS A 90 -31.40 -38.85 32.92
C LYS A 90 -31.86 -40.26 32.55
N GLN A 91 -33.10 -40.37 32.07
CA GLN A 91 -33.70 -41.65 31.72
C GLN A 91 -32.83 -42.39 30.70
N GLY A 92 -32.56 -43.68 30.97
CA GLY A 92 -31.70 -44.51 30.13
C GLY A 92 -30.19 -44.35 30.35
N VAL A 93 -29.74 -43.42 31.22
CA VAL A 93 -28.33 -43.29 31.64
C VAL A 93 -28.15 -43.96 33.02
N PRO A 94 -27.26 -44.97 33.16
CA PRO A 94 -27.15 -45.74 34.40
C PRO A 94 -26.42 -45.01 35.54
N THR A 95 -25.77 -43.89 35.25
CA THR A 95 -25.05 -43.07 36.23
C THR A 95 -25.82 -41.79 36.51
N PRO A 96 -25.88 -41.32 37.77
CA PRO A 96 -26.52 -40.06 38.09
C PRO A 96 -25.74 -38.91 37.43
N ILE A 97 -26.45 -37.92 36.90
CA ILE A 97 -25.84 -36.68 36.38
C ILE A 97 -25.35 -35.83 37.53
N GLN A 98 -26.05 -35.90 38.66
CA GLN A 98 -25.70 -35.13 39.85
C GLN A 98 -26.07 -35.91 41.11
N THR A 99 -25.18 -35.91 42.09
CA THR A 99 -25.39 -36.52 43.41
C THR A 99 -25.13 -35.48 44.49
N PHE A 100 -26.05 -35.38 45.45
CA PHE A 100 -25.97 -34.50 46.60
C PHE A 100 -26.00 -35.33 47.88
N ALA A 101 -24.93 -35.29 48.66
CA ALA A 101 -24.87 -35.96 49.96
C ALA A 101 -25.49 -35.07 51.04
N ILE A 102 -26.43 -35.62 51.80
CA ILE A 102 -27.06 -35.00 52.97
C ILE A 102 -26.41 -35.59 54.23
N SER A 103 -25.90 -34.72 55.11
CA SER A 103 -24.98 -35.10 56.21
C SER A 103 -25.47 -34.70 57.62
N GLY A 104 -26.77 -34.51 57.80
CA GLY A 104 -27.39 -34.31 59.12
C GLY A 104 -27.27 -32.92 59.72
N SER A 105 -26.71 -31.94 59.01
CA SER A 105 -26.62 -30.53 59.45
C SER A 105 -27.04 -29.58 58.33
N PRO A 106 -27.81 -28.50 58.62
CA PRO A 106 -28.15 -27.47 57.64
C PRO A 106 -26.94 -26.66 57.14
N ASN A 107 -25.76 -26.79 57.75
CA ASN A 107 -24.66 -25.82 57.62
C ASN A 107 -23.37 -26.36 56.95
N SER A 108 -23.44 -27.33 56.05
CA SER A 108 -22.27 -27.76 55.26
C SER A 108 -22.28 -27.23 53.82
N TYR A 109 -21.86 -25.98 53.64
CA TYR A 109 -21.13 -25.37 52.50
C TYR A 109 -21.37 -25.84 51.03
N ALA A 110 -22.56 -26.30 50.67
CA ALA A 110 -23.00 -26.55 49.28
C ALA A 110 -24.54 -26.62 49.20
N ASP A 111 -25.21 -25.46 49.23
CA ASP A 111 -26.68 -25.36 49.21
C ASP A 111 -27.25 -25.80 47.85
N TYR A 112 -27.68 -27.05 47.74
CA TYR A 112 -28.56 -27.54 46.66
C TYR A 112 -29.89 -28.09 47.18
N ALA A 113 -30.07 -28.05 48.50
CA ALA A 113 -31.30 -28.41 49.18
C ALA A 113 -31.50 -27.49 50.38
N SER A 114 -32.69 -26.93 50.55
CA SER A 114 -33.09 -26.18 51.74
C SER A 114 -34.43 -26.71 52.27
N TYR A 115 -34.72 -26.49 53.55
CA TYR A 115 -36.01 -26.86 54.12
C TYR A 115 -36.65 -25.70 54.86
N SER A 116 -37.99 -25.65 54.81
CA SER A 116 -38.82 -24.73 55.58
C SER A 116 -40.03 -25.48 56.11
N GLY A 117 -39.99 -25.86 57.38
CA GLY A 117 -41.03 -26.70 57.98
C GLY A 117 -41.13 -28.07 57.30
N ALA A 118 -42.28 -28.35 56.68
CA ALA A 118 -42.58 -29.60 55.99
C ALA A 118 -42.16 -29.62 54.51
N THR A 119 -41.53 -28.55 54.02
CA THR A 119 -41.17 -28.38 52.60
C THR A 119 -39.66 -28.47 52.41
N ILE A 120 -39.22 -29.23 51.42
CA ILE A 120 -37.84 -29.28 50.93
C ILE A 120 -37.78 -28.65 49.54
N HIS A 121 -36.88 -27.71 49.30
CA HIS A 121 -36.55 -27.19 47.97
C HIS A 121 -35.21 -27.74 47.51
N LEU A 122 -35.11 -28.20 46.27
CA LEU A 122 -33.92 -28.81 45.67
C LEU A 122 -33.46 -28.06 44.40
N LEU A 123 -32.21 -28.30 43.99
CA LEU A 123 -31.67 -28.04 42.64
C LEU A 123 -31.84 -26.60 42.13
N SER A 124 -31.75 -25.59 43.00
CA SER A 124 -31.99 -24.18 42.61
C SER A 124 -31.06 -23.67 41.51
N ASP A 125 -29.85 -24.22 41.40
CA ASP A 125 -28.78 -23.71 40.54
C ASP A 125 -28.49 -24.63 39.34
N LEU A 126 -29.23 -25.74 39.20
CA LEU A 126 -29.02 -26.72 38.14
C LEU A 126 -29.97 -26.45 36.96
N ARG A 127 -29.41 -26.35 35.76
CA ARG A 127 -30.16 -26.28 34.50
C ARG A 127 -30.09 -27.62 33.78
N LEU A 128 -31.25 -28.21 33.54
CA LEU A 128 -31.43 -29.48 32.85
C LEU A 128 -31.55 -29.27 31.33
N GLU A 129 -31.30 -30.33 30.58
CA GLU A 129 -31.60 -30.34 29.14
C GLU A 129 -33.12 -30.28 28.96
N GLN A 130 -33.60 -29.55 27.95
CA GLN A 130 -35.01 -29.50 27.58
C GLN A 130 -35.48 -30.81 26.93
N GLU A 131 -36.80 -31.02 26.92
CA GLU A 131 -37.46 -32.21 26.36
C GLU A 131 -36.85 -33.55 26.80
N THR A 132 -36.27 -33.58 28.00
CA THR A 132 -35.49 -34.71 28.49
C THR A 132 -36.16 -35.31 29.70
N ASP A 133 -36.31 -36.64 29.67
CA ASP A 133 -36.85 -37.42 30.79
C ASP A 133 -35.81 -37.55 31.91
N TYR A 134 -36.20 -37.14 33.10
CA TYR A 134 -35.40 -37.26 34.33
C TYR A 134 -36.16 -38.01 35.42
N TYR A 135 -35.42 -38.60 36.34
CA TYR A 135 -35.95 -39.08 37.61
C TYR A 135 -35.01 -38.79 38.77
N ILE A 136 -35.57 -38.65 39.96
CA ILE A 136 -34.83 -38.37 41.19
C ILE A 136 -34.89 -39.58 42.11
N HIS A 137 -33.73 -40.03 42.56
CA HIS A 137 -33.60 -41.01 43.64
C HIS A 137 -33.21 -40.32 44.94
N ILE A 138 -33.85 -40.72 46.02
CA ILE A 138 -33.60 -40.24 47.37
C ILE A 138 -33.41 -41.47 48.25
N THR A 139 -32.24 -41.63 48.85
CA THR A 139 -32.01 -42.79 49.73
C THR A 139 -32.84 -42.72 51.01
N SER A 140 -33.18 -43.87 51.60
CA SER A 140 -33.84 -43.92 52.90
C SER A 140 -33.02 -43.17 53.96
N GLY A 141 -33.69 -42.40 54.82
CA GLY A 141 -33.04 -41.65 55.90
C GLY A 141 -32.41 -40.32 55.49
N THR A 142 -32.45 -39.94 54.19
CA THR A 142 -32.02 -38.62 53.72
C THR A 142 -32.79 -37.49 54.41
N PHE A 143 -34.07 -37.71 54.70
CA PHE A 143 -34.91 -36.85 55.53
C PHE A 143 -35.44 -37.65 56.72
N VAL A 144 -35.57 -36.98 57.87
CA VAL A 144 -36.12 -37.54 59.11
C VAL A 144 -37.15 -36.57 59.69
N ASP A 145 -38.10 -37.04 60.49
CA ASP A 145 -38.95 -36.13 61.29
C ASP A 145 -38.18 -35.57 62.51
N ARG A 146 -38.87 -34.83 63.39
CA ARG A 146 -38.27 -34.33 64.65
C ARG A 146 -37.95 -35.45 65.66
N SER A 147 -38.59 -36.61 65.55
CA SER A 147 -38.35 -37.79 66.38
C SER A 147 -37.25 -38.70 65.82
N HIS A 148 -36.66 -38.34 64.68
CA HIS A 148 -35.64 -39.06 63.93
C HIS A 148 -36.14 -40.34 63.22
N ASN A 149 -37.43 -40.47 62.94
CA ASN A 149 -37.95 -41.53 62.08
C ASN A 149 -37.55 -41.26 60.61
N PRO A 150 -36.95 -42.23 59.90
CA PRO A 150 -36.41 -41.99 58.57
C PRO A 150 -37.48 -42.05 57.47
N PHE A 151 -37.53 -41.04 56.61
CA PHE A 151 -38.24 -41.14 55.33
C PHE A 151 -37.72 -42.35 54.55
N ALA A 152 -38.63 -43.19 54.04
CA ALA A 152 -38.28 -44.42 53.34
C ALA A 152 -37.47 -44.19 52.04
N GLY A 153 -37.49 -42.96 51.51
CA GLY A 153 -36.79 -42.59 50.29
C GLY A 153 -37.62 -42.83 49.02
N LEU A 154 -37.05 -42.42 47.89
CA LEU A 154 -37.56 -42.63 46.53
C LEU A 154 -36.51 -43.43 45.78
N LEU A 155 -36.67 -44.75 45.69
CA LEU A 155 -35.60 -45.65 45.20
C LEU A 155 -35.87 -46.21 43.80
N ASP A 156 -37.11 -46.09 43.31
CA ASP A 156 -37.51 -46.55 41.98
C ASP A 156 -37.57 -45.36 41.01
N SER A 157 -37.12 -45.54 39.77
CA SER A 157 -37.15 -44.49 38.73
C SER A 157 -38.56 -43.99 38.40
N SER A 158 -39.61 -44.73 38.76
CA SER A 158 -41.01 -44.32 38.62
C SER A 158 -41.56 -43.50 39.80
N SER A 159 -40.79 -43.36 40.88
CA SER A 159 -41.25 -42.72 42.12
C SER A 159 -41.38 -41.21 41.99
N TRP A 160 -40.42 -40.58 41.30
CA TRP A 160 -40.48 -39.17 40.93
C TRP A 160 -39.71 -38.96 39.64
N HIS A 161 -40.45 -38.92 38.54
CA HIS A 161 -39.96 -38.68 37.19
C HIS A 161 -40.72 -37.53 36.55
N PHE A 162 -40.10 -36.87 35.58
CA PHE A 162 -40.70 -35.77 34.81
C PHE A 162 -39.94 -35.57 33.50
N THR A 163 -40.58 -34.95 32.52
CA THR A 163 -39.99 -34.48 31.28
C THR A 163 -39.90 -32.96 31.34
N THR A 164 -38.73 -32.41 31.04
CA THR A 164 -38.53 -30.96 30.98
C THR A 164 -39.28 -30.34 29.79
N MET A 165 -39.79 -29.13 29.97
CA MET A 165 -40.46 -28.37 28.92
C MET A 165 -39.50 -27.98 27.80
N ASP A 166 -40.06 -27.81 26.61
CA ASP A 166 -39.41 -27.21 25.45
C ASP A 166 -39.28 -25.68 25.63
N GLU A 167 -38.14 -25.10 25.27
CA GLU A 167 -37.89 -23.65 25.33
C GLU A 167 -37.73 -23.07 23.92
N TYR A 168 -37.94 -21.77 23.75
CA TYR A 168 -37.76 -21.13 22.44
C TYR A 168 -36.30 -21.25 21.96
N PRO A 169 -36.07 -21.44 20.64
CA PRO A 169 -34.73 -21.53 20.10
C PRO A 169 -33.96 -20.22 20.32
N GLU A 170 -32.71 -20.32 20.77
CA GLU A 170 -31.80 -19.20 21.04
C GLU A 170 -30.55 -19.28 20.16
N LEU A 171 -30.15 -18.15 19.57
CA LEU A 171 -28.94 -18.04 18.76
C LEU A 171 -27.70 -17.94 19.67
N ILE A 172 -26.94 -19.04 19.79
CA ILE A 172 -25.74 -19.15 20.64
C ILE A 172 -24.43 -18.88 19.89
N GLY A 173 -24.46 -18.82 18.56
CA GLY A 173 -23.31 -18.49 17.73
C GLY A 173 -23.70 -18.08 16.33
N PHE A 174 -22.89 -17.24 15.68
CA PHE A 174 -23.15 -16.76 14.32
C PHE A 174 -21.84 -16.42 13.60
N GLY A 175 -21.83 -16.22 12.30
CA GLY A 175 -20.61 -15.84 11.57
C GLY A 175 -20.91 -15.40 10.15
N PRO A 176 -20.10 -14.54 9.54
CA PRO A 176 -18.72 -14.26 9.92
C PRO A 176 -18.58 -13.24 11.06
N TYR A 177 -17.52 -13.41 11.85
CA TYR A 177 -17.05 -12.41 12.82
C TYR A 177 -15.87 -11.65 12.21
N SER A 178 -15.89 -10.32 12.28
CA SER A 178 -14.67 -9.52 12.08
C SER A 178 -13.80 -9.61 13.33
N LEU A 179 -13.24 -10.79 13.63
CA LEU A 179 -12.21 -10.91 14.65
C LEU A 179 -11.06 -9.98 14.22
N SER A 180 -10.64 -9.06 15.10
CA SER A 180 -9.61 -8.03 14.86
C SER A 180 -9.96 -6.88 13.91
N GLY A 181 -11.24 -6.67 13.54
CA GLY A 181 -11.64 -5.56 12.66
C GLY A 181 -11.18 -5.72 11.21
N LEU A 182 -10.72 -6.91 10.83
CA LEU A 182 -10.38 -7.23 9.46
C LEU A 182 -11.66 -7.48 8.65
N PRO A 183 -11.74 -6.98 7.42
CA PRO A 183 -12.88 -7.24 6.55
C PRO A 183 -12.96 -8.73 6.14
N VAL A 184 -14.16 -9.23 5.89
CA VAL A 184 -14.41 -10.58 5.36
C VAL A 184 -14.63 -10.51 3.84
N ASN A 185 -14.51 -11.64 3.14
CA ASN A 185 -14.79 -11.68 1.71
C ASN A 185 -16.28 -11.33 1.44
N PRO A 186 -16.60 -10.50 0.42
CA PRO A 186 -17.98 -10.21 0.04
C PRO A 186 -18.86 -11.41 -0.32
N ASP A 187 -18.26 -12.56 -0.64
CA ASP A 187 -18.93 -13.86 -0.91
C ASP A 187 -19.01 -14.77 0.33
N THR A 188 -18.81 -14.22 1.53
CA THR A 188 -18.85 -15.01 2.78
C THR A 188 -20.21 -15.65 3.06
N ASP A 189 -20.17 -16.89 3.55
CA ASP A 189 -21.36 -17.59 4.04
C ASP A 189 -21.80 -17.05 5.41
N LEU A 190 -23.11 -17.09 5.66
CA LEU A 190 -23.70 -16.73 6.95
C LEU A 190 -23.94 -18.01 7.78
N MET A 191 -23.23 -18.14 8.89
CA MET A 191 -23.30 -19.27 9.80
C MET A 191 -24.21 -18.94 10.98
N PHE A 192 -25.05 -19.89 11.38
CA PHE A 192 -25.95 -19.78 12.53
C PHE A 192 -25.81 -21.03 13.39
N SER A 193 -25.76 -20.85 14.71
CA SER A 193 -25.74 -21.92 15.70
C SER A 193 -26.75 -21.62 16.79
N PHE A 194 -27.65 -22.56 17.02
CA PHE A 194 -28.70 -22.47 18.03
C PHE A 194 -28.43 -23.43 19.20
N ASN A 195 -29.09 -23.20 20.33
CA ASN A 195 -29.10 -24.13 21.47
C ASN A 195 -29.70 -25.50 21.11
N GLU A 196 -30.44 -25.60 20.01
CA GLU A 196 -31.14 -26.81 19.56
C GLU A 196 -31.27 -26.90 18.02
N PRO A 197 -31.72 -28.05 17.46
CA PRO A 197 -32.05 -28.17 16.05
C PRO A 197 -33.19 -27.24 15.63
N VAL A 198 -32.99 -26.51 14.53
CA VAL A 198 -33.97 -25.56 13.99
C VAL A 198 -34.31 -25.86 12.54
N GLN A 199 -35.40 -25.28 12.05
CA GLN A 199 -35.85 -25.32 10.67
C GLN A 199 -36.30 -23.93 10.19
N LEU A 200 -36.27 -23.72 8.87
CA LEU A 200 -36.83 -22.50 8.27
C LEU A 200 -38.37 -22.60 8.24
N ASN A 201 -39.05 -21.47 8.46
CA ASN A 201 -40.51 -21.38 8.42
C ASN A 201 -40.99 -20.28 7.45
N ASN A 202 -41.60 -19.20 7.94
CA ASN A 202 -42.09 -18.09 7.14
C ASN A 202 -41.51 -16.79 7.69
N GLY A 203 -40.90 -15.98 6.82
CA GLY A 203 -40.30 -14.71 7.23
C GLY A 203 -39.20 -14.26 6.29
N THR A 204 -38.35 -13.35 6.76
CA THR A 204 -37.25 -12.79 5.98
C THR A 204 -35.96 -12.73 6.79
N ILE A 205 -34.85 -13.05 6.13
CA ILE A 205 -33.50 -12.71 6.59
C ILE A 205 -32.99 -11.61 5.65
N SER A 206 -32.54 -10.47 6.17
CA SER A 206 -32.03 -9.36 5.35
C SER A 206 -30.65 -8.90 5.80
N ILE A 207 -29.78 -8.64 4.83
CA ILE A 207 -28.48 -8.01 5.01
C ILE A 207 -28.65 -6.53 4.70
N ARG A 208 -28.38 -5.67 5.67
CA ARG A 208 -28.58 -4.22 5.57
C ARG A 208 -27.29 -3.47 5.76
N ARG A 209 -27.11 -2.39 5.00
CA ARG A 209 -25.95 -1.51 5.18
C ARG A 209 -26.11 -0.71 6.48
N THR A 210 -25.04 -0.53 7.24
CA THR A 210 -25.09 0.28 8.47
C THR A 210 -25.13 1.78 8.21
N ASP A 211 -24.61 2.23 7.06
CA ASP A 211 -24.46 3.66 6.71
C ASP A 211 -25.80 4.33 6.36
N ASN A 212 -26.68 3.63 5.65
CA ASN A 212 -27.92 4.18 5.10
C ASN A 212 -29.15 3.28 5.33
N LEU A 213 -28.98 2.16 6.05
CA LEU A 213 -30.02 1.18 6.39
C LEU A 213 -30.70 0.50 5.18
N GLN A 214 -30.17 0.70 3.97
CA GLN A 214 -30.67 0.06 2.76
C GLN A 214 -30.50 -1.45 2.85
N VAL A 215 -31.47 -2.16 2.29
CA VAL A 215 -31.39 -3.61 2.13
C VAL A 215 -30.45 -3.92 0.99
N ALA A 216 -29.28 -4.46 1.30
CA ALA A 216 -28.35 -4.96 0.30
C ALA A 216 -28.84 -6.29 -0.26
N ARG A 217 -29.35 -7.16 0.62
CA ARG A 217 -29.93 -8.46 0.27
C ARG A 217 -31.11 -8.80 1.15
N GLU A 218 -32.12 -9.41 0.53
CA GLU A 218 -33.29 -9.94 1.22
C GLU A 218 -33.52 -11.38 0.79
N PHE A 219 -33.61 -12.27 1.77
CA PHE A 219 -33.90 -13.67 1.58
C PHE A 219 -35.29 -13.93 2.16
N THR A 220 -36.26 -14.13 1.27
CA THR A 220 -37.64 -14.47 1.65
C THR A 220 -37.74 -15.97 1.87
N ILE A 221 -38.33 -16.35 3.00
CA ILE A 221 -38.58 -17.74 3.38
C ILE A 221 -40.09 -17.97 3.32
N SER A 222 -40.51 -18.97 2.54
CA SER A 222 -41.91 -19.37 2.40
C SER A 222 -42.04 -20.89 2.48
N ASN A 223 -42.82 -21.37 3.45
CA ASN A 223 -43.00 -22.79 3.74
C ASN A 223 -41.66 -23.53 3.87
N GLY A 224 -40.70 -22.94 4.59
CA GLY A 224 -39.37 -23.50 4.81
C GLY A 224 -38.41 -23.46 3.61
N HIS A 225 -38.82 -22.89 2.48
CA HIS A 225 -37.97 -22.71 1.30
C HIS A 225 -37.47 -21.27 1.25
N ILE A 226 -36.17 -21.11 1.05
CA ILE A 226 -35.51 -19.80 0.96
C ILE A 226 -35.25 -19.40 -0.49
N SER A 227 -35.52 -18.15 -0.84
CA SER A 227 -35.20 -17.54 -2.13
C SER A 227 -34.03 -16.57 -1.99
N GLY A 228 -33.14 -16.51 -3.00
CA GLY A 228 -31.95 -15.63 -2.99
C GLY A 228 -30.73 -16.19 -2.27
N ALA A 229 -30.82 -17.42 -1.75
CA ALA A 229 -29.74 -18.11 -1.04
C ALA A 229 -29.96 -19.64 -1.05
N SER A 230 -28.95 -20.40 -0.64
CA SER A 230 -29.09 -21.81 -0.27
C SER A 230 -28.85 -21.97 1.24
N ALA A 231 -29.58 -22.88 1.89
CA ALA A 231 -29.42 -23.19 3.31
C ALA A 231 -29.07 -24.67 3.51
N SER A 232 -28.03 -24.96 4.28
CA SER A 232 -27.60 -26.33 4.63
C SER A 232 -27.54 -26.51 6.14
N PHE A 233 -28.27 -27.50 6.65
CA PHE A 233 -28.40 -27.80 8.08
C PHE A 233 -27.44 -28.91 8.53
N SER A 234 -26.86 -28.77 9.72
CA SER A 234 -26.01 -29.77 10.37
C SER A 234 -26.14 -29.66 11.89
N GLY A 235 -26.90 -30.58 12.51
CA GLY A 235 -27.17 -30.54 13.96
C GLY A 235 -27.95 -29.27 14.34
N ASN A 236 -27.44 -28.53 15.31
CA ASN A 236 -28.04 -27.28 15.82
C ASN A 236 -27.61 -26.04 15.02
N SER A 237 -26.96 -26.23 13.87
CA SER A 237 -26.42 -25.15 13.06
C SER A 237 -26.92 -25.23 11.62
N PHE A 238 -26.96 -24.08 10.95
CA PHE A 238 -27.07 -24.04 9.50
C PHE A 238 -26.18 -22.97 8.90
N ILE A 239 -25.79 -23.20 7.65
CA ILE A 239 -25.04 -22.25 6.82
C ILE A 239 -25.98 -21.76 5.73
N LEU A 240 -26.01 -20.45 5.53
CA LEU A 240 -26.75 -19.78 4.48
C LEU A 240 -25.76 -19.13 3.51
N ASN A 241 -25.78 -19.59 2.27
CA ASN A 241 -24.89 -19.10 1.21
C ASN A 241 -25.68 -18.15 0.32
N PRO A 242 -25.42 -16.83 0.34
CA PRO A 242 -26.05 -15.87 -0.56
C PRO A 242 -25.73 -16.20 -2.03
N ASP A 243 -26.67 -16.01 -2.95
CA ASP A 243 -26.48 -16.33 -4.38
C ASP A 243 -25.72 -15.27 -5.20
N SER A 244 -25.11 -14.28 -4.53
CA SER A 244 -24.36 -13.18 -5.15
C SER A 244 -23.47 -12.54 -4.09
N LYS A 245 -22.42 -11.85 -4.53
CA LYS A 245 -21.52 -11.11 -3.64
C LYS A 245 -22.16 -9.85 -3.05
N LEU A 246 -21.67 -9.41 -1.90
CA LEU A 246 -21.97 -8.10 -1.32
C LEU A 246 -21.09 -7.00 -1.94
N ASP A 247 -21.42 -5.73 -1.73
CA ASP A 247 -20.54 -4.62 -2.13
C ASP A 247 -19.27 -4.62 -1.28
N ASP A 248 -18.14 -4.29 -1.89
CA ASP A 248 -16.83 -4.15 -1.23
C ASP A 248 -16.83 -2.96 -0.23
N PHE A 249 -15.88 -2.98 0.73
CA PHE A 249 -15.66 -1.93 1.74
C PHE A 249 -16.92 -1.45 2.48
N THR A 250 -17.91 -2.33 2.63
CA THR A 250 -19.22 -1.97 3.17
C THR A 250 -19.45 -2.70 4.49
N THR A 251 -19.90 -1.96 5.50
CA THR A 251 -20.34 -2.55 6.77
C THR A 251 -21.82 -2.90 6.71
N TYR A 252 -22.13 -4.14 7.04
CA TYR A 252 -23.47 -4.70 7.06
C TYR A 252 -23.89 -5.17 8.45
N PHE A 253 -25.20 -5.27 8.66
CA PHE A 253 -25.80 -6.00 9.77
C PHE A 253 -26.93 -6.92 9.31
N ILE A 254 -27.20 -7.97 10.09
CA ILE A 254 -28.21 -8.99 9.78
C ILE A 254 -29.49 -8.73 10.57
N ASN A 255 -30.61 -8.67 9.88
CA ASN A 255 -31.95 -8.66 10.46
C ASN A 255 -32.68 -9.97 10.13
N ILE A 256 -33.40 -10.53 11.10
CA ILE A 256 -34.21 -11.73 10.96
C ILE A 256 -35.58 -11.45 11.57
N THR A 257 -36.65 -11.65 10.81
CA THR A 257 -38.00 -11.49 11.37
C THR A 257 -38.32 -12.63 12.34
N SER A 258 -39.04 -12.31 13.41
CA SER A 258 -39.58 -13.32 14.33
C SER A 258 -40.34 -14.42 13.59
N GLY A 259 -40.07 -15.68 13.93
CA GLY A 259 -40.73 -16.85 13.34
C GLY A 259 -40.22 -17.26 11.95
N ALA A 260 -39.23 -16.55 11.38
CA ALA A 260 -38.52 -16.99 10.17
C ALA A 260 -37.79 -18.33 10.38
N ILE A 261 -37.35 -18.55 11.61
CA ILE A 261 -36.70 -19.76 12.10
C ILE A 261 -37.54 -20.26 13.27
N THR A 262 -37.78 -21.56 13.32
CA THR A 262 -38.44 -22.25 14.44
C THR A 262 -37.61 -23.44 14.85
N ASP A 263 -37.82 -23.97 16.05
CA ASP A 263 -37.39 -25.34 16.35
C ASP A 263 -38.19 -26.37 15.52
N LEU A 264 -37.92 -27.65 15.74
CA LEU A 264 -38.63 -28.75 15.08
C LEU A 264 -40.09 -28.90 15.54
N ASN A 265 -40.42 -28.38 16.72
CA ASN A 265 -41.72 -28.44 17.37
C ASN A 265 -42.63 -27.25 16.97
N GLY A 266 -42.05 -26.23 16.35
CA GLY A 266 -42.71 -25.03 15.85
C GLY A 266 -42.60 -23.79 16.74
N ASN A 267 -41.82 -23.76 17.82
CA ASN A 267 -41.67 -22.53 18.60
C ASN A 267 -40.78 -21.53 17.84
N PRO A 268 -41.16 -20.23 17.78
CA PRO A 268 -40.45 -19.24 16.98
C PRO A 268 -39.18 -18.72 17.64
N PHE A 269 -38.10 -18.64 16.87
CA PHE A 269 -37.00 -17.72 17.22
C PHE A 269 -37.54 -16.28 17.17
N PHE A 270 -37.25 -15.48 18.20
CA PHE A 270 -37.74 -14.10 18.31
C PHE A 270 -37.21 -13.18 17.20
N GLY A 271 -36.18 -13.59 16.47
CA GLY A 271 -35.58 -12.82 15.39
C GLY A 271 -34.36 -12.04 15.86
N LEU A 272 -33.70 -11.38 14.90
CA LEU A 272 -32.60 -10.45 15.15
C LEU A 272 -33.01 -9.07 14.65
N PHE A 273 -32.85 -8.09 15.51
CA PHE A 273 -33.09 -6.69 15.22
C PHE A 273 -31.84 -5.89 15.58
N ASP A 274 -31.69 -4.72 14.96
CA ASP A 274 -30.58 -3.79 15.14
C ASP A 274 -29.20 -4.37 14.74
N SER A 275 -28.13 -3.65 15.05
CA SER A 275 -26.75 -4.01 14.69
C SER A 275 -26.15 -5.11 15.58
N TYR A 276 -26.97 -6.05 16.08
CA TYR A 276 -26.52 -7.12 16.99
C TYR A 276 -25.44 -8.00 16.36
N TRP A 277 -25.61 -8.32 15.08
CA TRP A 277 -24.61 -8.99 14.27
C TRP A 277 -24.24 -8.10 13.08
N SER A 278 -23.03 -7.55 13.11
CA SER A 278 -22.45 -6.75 12.04
C SER A 278 -21.07 -7.24 11.60
N PHE A 279 -20.74 -7.06 10.32
CA PHE A 279 -19.43 -7.34 9.73
C PHE A 279 -19.13 -6.35 8.59
N SER A 280 -17.86 -6.25 8.18
CA SER A 280 -17.48 -5.42 7.03
C SER A 280 -16.87 -6.27 5.94
N THR A 281 -17.16 -5.98 4.68
CA THR A 281 -16.57 -6.65 3.52
C THR A 281 -15.27 -5.96 3.08
N GLY A 282 -14.30 -6.76 2.63
CA GLY A 282 -13.05 -6.28 2.03
C GLY A 282 -13.15 -6.26 0.51
N ASP A 283 -12.13 -5.75 -0.14
CA ASP A 283 -11.98 -5.87 -1.59
C ASP A 283 -11.52 -7.29 -1.95
N SER A 284 -12.26 -7.93 -2.84
CA SER A 284 -11.92 -9.24 -3.38
C SER A 284 -11.74 -9.24 -4.90
N THR A 285 -11.70 -8.07 -5.53
CA THR A 285 -11.53 -7.95 -6.98
C THR A 285 -10.06 -7.82 -7.33
N PRO A 286 -9.47 -8.75 -8.12
CA PRO A 286 -8.11 -8.58 -8.59
C PRO A 286 -7.95 -7.33 -9.47
N PRO A 287 -6.77 -6.69 -9.43
CA PRO A 287 -6.47 -5.57 -10.31
C PRO A 287 -6.48 -6.02 -11.77
N VAL A 288 -7.07 -5.20 -12.63
CA VAL A 288 -7.24 -5.43 -14.07
C VAL A 288 -6.30 -4.51 -14.84
N LEU A 289 -5.51 -5.10 -15.74
CA LEU A 289 -4.64 -4.35 -16.65
C LEU A 289 -5.49 -3.61 -17.69
N THR A 290 -5.35 -2.30 -17.74
CA THR A 290 -6.12 -1.38 -18.60
C THR A 290 -5.32 -0.83 -19.77
N TYR A 291 -4.00 -0.73 -19.63
CA TYR A 291 -3.11 -0.20 -20.66
C TYR A 291 -1.69 -0.75 -20.49
N THR A 292 -0.98 -0.89 -21.61
CA THR A 292 0.45 -1.22 -21.65
C THR A 292 1.19 -0.27 -22.59
N PHE A 293 2.47 -0.01 -22.29
CA PHE A 293 3.39 0.62 -23.26
C PHE A 293 4.63 -0.27 -23.45
N PRO A 294 5.01 -0.64 -24.69
CA PRO A 294 4.25 -0.42 -25.93
C PRO A 294 2.84 -0.98 -25.86
N GLU A 295 1.91 -0.40 -26.63
CA GLU A 295 0.55 -0.92 -26.70
C GLU A 295 0.55 -2.36 -27.25
N ASN A 296 -0.41 -3.19 -26.84
CA ASN A 296 -0.50 -4.54 -27.39
C ASN A 296 -0.80 -4.50 -28.90
N GLY A 297 0.12 -5.03 -29.71
CA GLY A 297 0.09 -4.98 -31.17
C GLY A 297 0.72 -3.73 -31.79
N ASP A 298 1.43 -2.91 -31.01
CA ASP A 298 2.16 -1.74 -31.54
C ASP A 298 3.19 -2.17 -32.59
N SER A 299 3.34 -1.39 -33.67
CA SER A 299 4.25 -1.67 -34.79
C SER A 299 5.46 -0.74 -34.83
N ILE A 300 5.53 0.25 -33.93
CA ILE A 300 6.59 1.25 -33.88
C ILE A 300 7.11 1.43 -32.45
N ALA A 301 7.20 0.33 -31.70
CA ALA A 301 7.67 0.36 -30.33
C ALA A 301 9.15 0.80 -30.24
N PRO A 302 9.57 1.55 -29.21
CA PRO A 302 10.98 1.92 -29.04
C PRO A 302 11.89 0.68 -28.91
N VAL A 303 13.08 0.74 -29.51
CA VAL A 303 14.11 -0.32 -29.39
C VAL A 303 14.86 -0.28 -28.06
N SER A 304 14.67 0.77 -27.25
CA SER A 304 15.29 0.89 -25.93
C SER A 304 14.40 1.72 -24.99
N GLY A 305 14.51 1.45 -23.69
CA GLY A 305 13.77 2.17 -22.67
C GLY A 305 13.00 1.25 -21.73
N GLY A 306 11.83 1.73 -21.29
CA GLY A 306 10.98 1.02 -20.33
C GLY A 306 9.70 0.45 -20.91
N TYR A 307 9.01 -0.32 -20.09
CA TYR A 307 7.64 -0.78 -20.32
C TYR A 307 6.71 -0.19 -19.27
N MET A 308 5.47 0.10 -19.64
CA MET A 308 4.46 0.59 -18.69
C MET A 308 3.30 -0.39 -18.61
N LEU A 309 2.74 -0.55 -17.41
CA LEU A 309 1.47 -1.20 -17.19
C LEU A 309 0.59 -0.28 -16.34
N GLN A 310 -0.66 -0.10 -16.74
CA GLN A 310 -1.64 0.67 -16.01
C GLN A 310 -2.79 -0.22 -15.59
N PHE A 311 -3.15 -0.21 -14.31
CA PHE A 311 -4.28 -0.95 -13.76
C PHE A 311 -5.48 -0.03 -13.53
N ASN A 312 -6.66 -0.63 -13.37
CA ASN A 312 -7.91 0.06 -12.98
C ASN A 312 -7.89 0.57 -11.54
N GLU A 313 -6.92 0.12 -10.75
CA GLU A 313 -6.77 0.41 -9.32
C GLU A 313 -5.30 0.35 -8.89
N GLU A 314 -5.03 0.79 -7.67
CA GLU A 314 -3.68 0.83 -7.12
C GLU A 314 -3.10 -0.58 -6.95
N VAL A 315 -1.84 -0.75 -7.39
CA VAL A 315 -1.14 -2.02 -7.32
C VAL A 315 0.16 -1.89 -6.52
N LEU A 316 0.49 -2.99 -5.85
CA LEU A 316 1.72 -3.24 -5.12
C LEU A 316 2.46 -4.41 -5.79
N PHE A 317 3.77 -4.49 -5.56
CA PHE A 317 4.54 -5.67 -5.96
C PHE A 317 4.15 -6.88 -5.12
N GLY A 318 3.78 -7.96 -5.81
CA GLY A 318 3.59 -9.29 -5.23
C GLY A 318 4.82 -10.17 -5.48
N TYR A 319 4.61 -11.42 -5.87
CA TYR A 319 5.69 -12.38 -6.15
C TYR A 319 5.53 -12.98 -7.54
N GLY A 320 6.58 -12.94 -8.34
CA GLY A 320 6.55 -13.50 -9.69
C GLY A 320 7.69 -13.05 -10.58
N GLU A 321 7.56 -13.32 -11.86
CA GLU A 321 8.51 -12.94 -12.89
C GLU A 321 7.80 -12.24 -14.05
N ILE A 322 8.50 -11.27 -14.62
CA ILE A 322 8.16 -10.64 -15.90
C ILE A 322 9.27 -10.99 -16.88
N GLN A 323 8.93 -11.46 -18.07
CA GLN A 323 9.88 -12.05 -18.99
C GLN A 323 9.66 -11.50 -20.40
N LEU A 324 10.70 -10.95 -21.01
CA LEU A 324 10.68 -10.45 -22.38
C LEU A 324 11.24 -11.49 -23.33
N PHE A 325 10.53 -11.77 -24.43
CA PHE A 325 10.91 -12.76 -25.43
C PHE A 325 10.93 -12.17 -26.84
N LYS A 326 11.84 -12.67 -27.67
CA LYS A 326 11.80 -12.49 -29.12
C LYS A 326 10.83 -13.49 -29.71
N GLN A 327 10.01 -13.07 -30.67
CA GLN A 327 9.04 -13.96 -31.30
C GLN A 327 9.74 -15.19 -31.92
N GLY A 328 9.20 -16.38 -31.64
CA GLY A 328 9.78 -17.65 -32.08
C GLY A 328 10.97 -18.15 -31.26
N VAL A 329 11.40 -17.43 -30.21
CA VAL A 329 12.46 -17.84 -29.28
C VAL A 329 11.85 -18.20 -27.92
N THR A 330 12.27 -19.33 -27.34
CA THR A 330 11.70 -19.86 -26.08
C THR A 330 12.49 -19.46 -24.84
N THR A 331 13.69 -18.89 -25.00
CA THR A 331 14.49 -18.35 -23.90
C THR A 331 14.22 -16.85 -23.78
N PRO A 332 13.91 -16.34 -22.58
CA PRO A 332 13.72 -14.91 -22.40
C PRO A 332 15.03 -14.16 -22.64
N ILE A 333 14.92 -13.00 -23.27
CA ILE A 333 16.02 -12.06 -23.47
C ILE A 333 16.34 -11.36 -22.16
N GLN A 334 15.29 -11.10 -21.36
CA GLN A 334 15.39 -10.50 -20.04
C GLN A 334 14.30 -11.02 -19.12
N THR A 335 14.65 -11.24 -17.85
CA THR A 335 13.71 -11.61 -16.78
C THR A 335 13.83 -10.61 -15.64
N PHE A 336 12.70 -10.04 -15.24
CA PHE A 336 12.55 -9.19 -14.07
C PHE A 336 11.88 -9.99 -12.95
N ALA A 337 12.62 -10.34 -11.91
CA ALA A 337 12.07 -11.03 -10.75
C ALA A 337 11.46 -10.02 -9.76
N ILE A 338 10.21 -10.26 -9.34
CA ILE A 338 9.46 -9.42 -8.39
C ILE A 338 9.27 -10.17 -7.08
N SER A 339 9.66 -9.57 -5.95
CA SER A 339 9.84 -10.26 -4.65
C SER A 339 9.11 -9.64 -3.44
N GLY A 340 7.97 -8.98 -3.65
CA GLY A 340 7.03 -8.56 -2.59
C GLY A 340 7.40 -7.29 -1.82
N SER A 341 8.55 -6.69 -2.10
CA SER A 341 8.95 -5.37 -1.58
C SER A 341 9.97 -4.72 -2.52
N PRO A 342 9.96 -3.38 -2.71
CA PRO A 342 10.96 -2.68 -3.53
C PRO A 342 12.41 -2.84 -3.06
N ASN A 343 12.63 -3.41 -1.87
CA ASN A 343 13.94 -3.40 -1.23
C ASN A 343 14.56 -4.80 -1.23
N SER A 344 15.19 -5.20 -2.34
CA SER A 344 16.54 -5.80 -2.27
C SER A 344 17.19 -6.23 -3.59
N TYR A 345 16.54 -6.25 -4.77
CA TYR A 345 17.27 -6.66 -6.01
C TYR A 345 16.71 -6.22 -7.38
N ALA A 346 15.96 -5.12 -7.52
CA ALA A 346 15.47 -4.70 -8.83
C ALA A 346 15.61 -3.19 -9.08
N ASP A 347 16.72 -2.78 -9.70
CA ASP A 347 16.88 -1.46 -10.36
C ASP A 347 15.97 -1.29 -11.60
N TYR A 348 15.09 -2.25 -11.87
CA TYR A 348 14.39 -2.42 -13.15
C TYR A 348 12.87 -2.32 -13.07
N ALA A 349 12.25 -2.10 -11.90
CA ALA A 349 10.80 -1.98 -11.80
C ALA A 349 10.39 -0.99 -10.71
N SER A 350 9.43 -0.12 -11.01
CA SER A 350 8.83 0.82 -10.07
C SER A 350 7.31 0.79 -10.15
N HIS A 351 6.65 1.22 -9.07
CA HIS A 351 5.19 1.39 -9.05
C HIS A 351 4.84 2.76 -8.49
N SER A 352 3.80 3.38 -9.04
CA SER A 352 3.19 4.62 -8.53
C SER A 352 1.68 4.54 -8.70
N GLY A 353 0.96 4.38 -7.59
CA GLY A 353 -0.48 4.17 -7.64
C GLY A 353 -0.85 2.93 -8.47
N ALA A 354 -1.62 3.15 -9.52
CA ALA A 354 -2.08 2.11 -10.44
C ALA A 354 -1.09 1.81 -11.59
N THR A 355 0.07 2.46 -11.62
CA THR A 355 1.04 2.36 -12.72
C THR A 355 2.25 1.54 -12.27
N ILE A 356 2.67 0.58 -13.10
CA ILE A 356 3.97 -0.09 -13.02
C ILE A 356 4.83 0.41 -14.17
N LEU A 357 6.07 0.78 -13.87
CA LEU A 357 7.11 1.02 -14.86
C LEU A 357 8.15 -0.08 -14.73
N LEU A 358 8.55 -0.63 -15.85
CA LEU A 358 9.67 -1.55 -15.97
C LEU A 358 10.75 -0.85 -16.79
N PHE A 359 12.01 -1.04 -16.43
CA PHE A 359 13.15 -0.47 -17.14
C PHE A 359 13.96 -1.62 -17.71
N SER A 360 14.19 -1.60 -19.03
CA SER A 360 15.07 -2.56 -19.69
C SER A 360 16.40 -1.88 -19.99
N ASP A 361 17.49 -2.55 -19.62
CA ASP A 361 18.85 -2.23 -20.06
C ASP A 361 19.21 -2.95 -21.38
N VAL A 362 18.29 -3.75 -21.92
CA VAL A 362 18.45 -4.44 -23.18
C VAL A 362 17.98 -3.55 -24.32
N ARG A 363 18.88 -3.23 -25.24
CA ARG A 363 18.50 -2.68 -26.54
C ARG A 363 18.01 -3.81 -27.44
N LEU A 364 16.79 -3.67 -27.94
CA LEU A 364 16.14 -4.60 -28.85
C LEU A 364 16.65 -4.39 -30.29
N GLU A 365 16.48 -5.43 -31.10
CA GLU A 365 16.64 -5.31 -32.55
C GLU A 365 15.48 -4.49 -33.10
N GLN A 366 15.73 -3.63 -34.09
CA GLN A 366 14.69 -2.89 -34.80
C GLN A 366 13.86 -3.80 -35.71
N GLU A 367 12.67 -3.35 -36.12
CA GLU A 367 11.75 -4.08 -37.00
C GLU A 367 11.50 -5.56 -36.59
N THR A 368 11.53 -5.83 -35.28
CA THR A 368 11.52 -7.19 -34.75
C THR A 368 10.36 -7.37 -33.77
N ASP A 369 9.69 -8.52 -33.87
CA ASP A 369 8.56 -8.88 -33.01
C ASP A 369 9.01 -9.42 -31.64
N TYR A 370 8.40 -8.89 -30.58
CA TYR A 370 8.62 -9.27 -29.19
C TYR A 370 7.30 -9.47 -28.44
N TYR A 371 7.35 -10.20 -27.32
CA TYR A 371 6.23 -10.34 -26.39
C TYR A 371 6.69 -10.42 -24.94
N ILE A 372 5.81 -10.06 -24.01
CA ILE A 372 6.07 -10.06 -22.56
C ILE A 372 5.14 -11.05 -21.86
N HIS A 373 5.73 -11.91 -21.02
CA HIS A 373 5.00 -12.75 -20.07
C HIS A 373 5.10 -12.19 -18.65
N ILE A 374 4.02 -12.34 -17.88
CA ILE A 374 3.91 -11.93 -16.49
C ILE A 374 3.23 -13.07 -15.73
N THR A 375 3.88 -13.59 -14.70
CA THR A 375 3.27 -14.66 -13.90
C THR A 375 2.14 -14.13 -13.01
N SER A 376 1.15 -14.96 -12.69
CA SER A 376 0.10 -14.61 -11.73
C SER A 376 0.70 -14.20 -10.37
N GLY A 377 0.12 -13.20 -9.73
CA GLY A 377 0.56 -12.71 -8.41
C GLY A 377 1.80 -11.82 -8.42
N THR A 378 2.39 -11.54 -9.59
CA THR A 378 3.49 -10.58 -9.75
C THR A 378 3.11 -9.19 -9.22
N PHE A 379 1.85 -8.82 -9.40
CA PHE A 379 1.24 -7.62 -8.83
C PHE A 379 0.02 -8.02 -8.01
N VAL A 380 -0.24 -7.27 -6.94
CA VAL A 380 -1.40 -7.42 -6.08
C VAL A 380 -2.01 -6.05 -5.81
N ASP A 381 -3.30 -5.96 -5.50
CA ASP A 381 -3.87 -4.70 -4.99
C ASP A 381 -3.50 -4.47 -3.50
N ARG A 382 -4.04 -3.41 -2.89
CA ARG A 382 -3.84 -3.13 -1.44
C ARG A 382 -4.44 -4.20 -0.51
N SER A 383 -5.43 -4.93 -0.98
CA SER A 383 -6.12 -6.01 -0.28
C SER A 383 -5.49 -7.38 -0.54
N HIS A 384 -4.39 -7.41 -1.29
CA HIS A 384 -3.59 -8.55 -1.69
C HIS A 384 -4.28 -9.51 -2.67
N ASN A 385 -5.27 -9.05 -3.45
CA ASN A 385 -5.80 -9.87 -4.54
C ASN A 385 -4.80 -9.91 -5.71
N PRO A 386 -4.44 -11.10 -6.24
CA PRO A 386 -3.38 -11.23 -7.23
C PRO A 386 -3.85 -10.92 -8.65
N PHE A 387 -3.10 -10.09 -9.36
CA PHE A 387 -3.22 -9.97 -10.82
C PHE A 387 -3.03 -11.35 -11.46
N ALA A 388 -3.93 -11.75 -12.36
CA ALA A 388 -3.93 -13.07 -12.99
C ALA A 388 -2.67 -13.35 -13.84
N GLY A 389 -1.94 -12.31 -14.25
CA GLY A 389 -0.77 -12.42 -15.11
C GLY A 389 -1.12 -12.46 -16.61
N LEU A 390 -0.08 -12.46 -17.44
CA LEU A 390 -0.13 -12.55 -18.90
C LEU A 390 0.78 -13.71 -19.34
N LEU A 391 0.24 -14.86 -19.72
CA LEU A 391 1.05 -16.04 -20.04
C LEU A 391 0.97 -16.48 -21.51
N ASP A 392 0.09 -15.84 -22.30
CA ASP A 392 -0.04 -16.09 -23.73
C ASP A 392 0.74 -15.03 -24.49
N SER A 393 1.55 -15.42 -25.48
CA SER A 393 2.39 -14.52 -26.28
C SER A 393 1.60 -13.51 -27.11
N SER A 394 0.30 -13.70 -27.27
CA SER A 394 -0.60 -12.72 -27.89
C SER A 394 -1.17 -11.67 -26.92
N SER A 395 -0.96 -11.85 -25.60
CA SER A 395 -1.53 -10.97 -24.57
C SER A 395 -0.88 -9.60 -24.53
N TRP A 396 0.44 -9.56 -24.72
CA TRP A 396 1.21 -8.32 -24.84
C TRP A 396 2.39 -8.55 -25.78
N HIS A 397 2.23 -8.12 -27.03
CA HIS A 397 3.24 -8.21 -28.09
C HIS A 397 3.39 -6.87 -28.80
N PHE A 398 4.53 -6.65 -29.44
CA PHE A 398 4.81 -5.43 -30.22
C PHE A 398 5.96 -5.69 -31.21
N THR A 399 6.03 -4.85 -32.24
CA THR A 399 7.14 -4.78 -33.20
C THR A 399 7.90 -3.48 -32.97
N THR A 400 9.21 -3.56 -32.88
CA THR A 400 10.07 -2.40 -32.71
C THR A 400 10.14 -1.52 -33.96
N MET A 401 10.23 -0.20 -33.77
CA MET A 401 10.39 0.77 -34.84
C MET A 401 11.74 0.64 -35.55
N ASP A 402 11.78 1.15 -36.77
CA ASP A 402 13.01 1.46 -37.48
C ASP A 402 13.60 2.77 -36.92
N GLU A 403 14.91 2.80 -36.63
CA GLU A 403 15.62 4.01 -36.15
C GLU A 403 16.44 4.61 -37.29
N GLU A 404 16.75 5.91 -37.23
CA GLU A 404 17.68 6.50 -38.19
C GLU A 404 19.07 5.84 -38.07
N PRO A 405 19.79 5.64 -39.19
CA PRO A 405 21.09 5.01 -39.14
C PRO A 405 22.06 5.90 -38.38
N PHE A 406 22.79 5.32 -37.42
CA PHE A 406 23.86 5.97 -36.68
C PHE A 406 25.09 5.07 -36.59
N LEU A 407 26.20 5.72 -36.34
CA LEU A 407 27.53 5.13 -36.43
C LEU A 407 27.95 4.56 -35.08
N MET A 408 27.97 3.23 -34.98
CA MET A 408 28.28 2.52 -33.73
C MET A 408 29.78 2.47 -33.43
N ASN A 409 30.60 2.16 -34.44
CA ASN A 409 32.03 1.97 -34.25
C ASN A 409 32.84 2.14 -35.54
N PHE A 410 34.16 2.14 -35.40
CA PHE A 410 35.13 2.07 -36.47
C PHE A 410 35.64 0.64 -36.62
N LEU A 411 35.98 0.24 -37.84
CA LEU A 411 36.52 -1.11 -38.07
C LEU A 411 38.05 -1.18 -37.80
N GLN A 412 38.75 -0.04 -37.74
CA GLN A 412 40.18 -0.03 -37.42
C GLN A 412 40.43 -0.22 -35.92
N GLN A 413 41.41 -1.06 -35.61
CA GLN A 413 41.82 -1.33 -34.22
C GLN A 413 42.77 -0.26 -33.65
N SER A 414 43.38 0.59 -34.49
CA SER A 414 44.22 1.72 -34.08
C SER A 414 43.88 2.95 -34.91
N LEU A 415 43.68 4.09 -34.25
CA LEU A 415 43.45 5.39 -34.88
C LEU A 415 44.71 6.26 -34.93
N SER A 416 45.88 5.71 -34.56
CA SER A 416 47.15 6.44 -34.56
C SER A 416 48.19 5.76 -35.45
N GLY A 417 48.90 6.57 -36.24
CA GLY A 417 49.99 6.11 -37.10
C GLY A 417 49.54 5.27 -38.30
N LEU A 418 48.32 5.47 -38.79
CA LEU A 418 47.74 4.74 -39.92
C LEU A 418 48.52 4.99 -41.22
N PRO A 419 48.66 4.00 -42.12
CA PRO A 419 49.19 4.23 -43.46
C PRO A 419 48.43 5.36 -44.18
N THR A 420 49.13 6.11 -45.02
CA THR A 420 48.53 7.25 -45.73
C THR A 420 47.49 6.85 -46.78
N ASN A 421 47.49 5.59 -47.20
CA ASN A 421 46.53 4.95 -48.10
C ASN A 421 45.50 4.07 -47.35
N THR A 422 45.23 4.38 -46.07
CA THR A 422 44.34 3.56 -45.24
C THR A 422 42.90 3.58 -45.73
N GLU A 423 42.29 2.40 -45.79
CA GLU A 423 40.84 2.24 -45.94
C GLU A 423 40.12 2.59 -44.64
N LEU A 424 39.04 3.35 -44.76
CA LEU A 424 38.27 3.92 -43.66
C LEU A 424 36.99 3.09 -43.46
N GLY A 425 36.98 2.18 -42.48
CA GLY A 425 35.85 1.31 -42.16
C GLY A 425 34.98 1.82 -41.02
N PHE A 426 33.67 1.76 -41.23
CA PHE A 426 32.59 2.27 -40.40
C PHE A 426 31.60 1.13 -40.11
N LEU A 427 31.12 1.03 -38.87
CA LEU A 427 30.09 0.08 -38.46
C LEU A 427 28.87 0.84 -37.95
N PHE A 428 27.74 0.67 -38.61
CA PHE A 428 26.46 1.29 -38.28
C PHE A 428 25.57 0.35 -37.44
N ASN A 429 24.49 0.89 -36.86
CA ASN A 429 23.45 0.09 -36.19
C ASN A 429 22.70 -0.82 -37.18
N GLU A 430 22.74 -0.50 -38.47
CA GLU A 430 22.03 -1.19 -39.53
C GLU A 430 22.73 -1.07 -40.90
N PRO A 431 22.26 -1.78 -41.94
CA PRO A 431 22.78 -1.61 -43.30
C PRO A 431 22.48 -0.21 -43.86
N VAL A 432 23.55 0.49 -44.28
CA VAL A 432 23.46 1.81 -44.91
C VAL A 432 23.76 1.77 -46.40
N GLN A 433 23.31 2.78 -47.13
CA GLN A 433 23.59 3.02 -48.55
C GLN A 433 23.99 4.48 -48.82
N LEU A 434 24.69 4.71 -49.93
CA LEU A 434 24.98 6.06 -50.40
C LEU A 434 23.68 6.75 -50.84
N ASN A 435 23.50 8.01 -50.47
CA ASN A 435 22.36 8.83 -50.90
C ASN A 435 22.84 10.10 -51.62
N ASN A 436 22.76 11.29 -50.99
CA ASN A 436 23.18 12.57 -51.58
C ASN A 436 23.85 13.43 -50.52
N GLY A 437 25.06 13.92 -50.81
CA GLY A 437 25.78 14.74 -49.84
C GLY A 437 27.28 14.77 -50.07
N THR A 438 28.04 15.05 -49.02
CA THR A 438 29.50 15.11 -49.03
C THR A 438 30.07 14.39 -47.81
N ILE A 439 31.17 13.68 -48.00
CA ILE A 439 32.03 13.20 -46.91
C ILE A 439 33.31 14.02 -46.97
N SER A 440 33.74 14.63 -45.87
CA SER A 440 34.97 15.45 -45.84
C SER A 440 35.96 14.95 -44.80
N ILE A 441 37.24 14.92 -45.17
CA ILE A 441 38.38 14.66 -44.27
C ILE A 441 39.08 16.00 -44.08
N ARG A 442 39.17 16.48 -42.84
CA ARG A 442 39.76 17.77 -42.48
C ARG A 442 40.91 17.57 -41.53
N ARG A 443 41.93 18.44 -41.59
CA ARG A 443 43.03 18.41 -40.63
C ARG A 443 42.56 18.96 -39.28
N THR A 444 42.98 18.35 -38.18
CA THR A 444 42.60 18.82 -36.84
C THR A 444 43.35 20.10 -36.41
N ASP A 445 44.51 20.38 -37.02
CA ASP A 445 45.37 21.51 -36.64
C ASP A 445 44.89 22.87 -37.18
N ASN A 446 44.26 22.88 -38.35
CA ASN A 446 43.88 24.11 -39.05
C ASN A 446 42.51 24.05 -39.75
N LEU A 447 41.76 22.95 -39.57
CA LEU A 447 40.42 22.70 -40.13
C LEU A 447 40.34 22.71 -41.67
N GLN A 448 41.49 22.74 -42.37
CA GLN A 448 41.54 22.68 -43.82
C GLN A 448 41.03 21.33 -44.31
N VAL A 449 40.22 21.36 -45.36
CA VAL A 449 39.75 20.17 -46.06
C VAL A 449 40.95 19.51 -46.75
N ALA A 450 41.34 18.35 -46.23
CA ALA A 450 42.35 17.51 -46.86
C ALA A 450 41.75 16.78 -48.05
N ARG A 451 40.54 16.23 -47.89
CA ARG A 451 39.78 15.53 -48.94
C ARG A 451 38.29 15.83 -48.80
N GLU A 452 37.59 15.89 -49.93
CA GLU A 452 36.13 15.98 -49.99
C GLU A 452 35.63 15.01 -51.06
N PHE A 453 34.60 14.26 -50.73
CA PHE A 453 33.98 13.25 -51.59
C PHE A 453 32.52 13.62 -51.77
N THR A 454 32.12 13.92 -53.00
CA THR A 454 30.72 14.23 -53.32
C THR A 454 29.98 12.95 -53.65
N ILE A 455 28.80 12.79 -53.06
CA ILE A 455 27.87 11.69 -53.30
C ILE A 455 26.67 12.27 -54.05
N SER A 456 26.35 11.67 -55.20
CA SER A 456 25.19 12.07 -56.00
C SER A 456 24.52 10.84 -56.59
N ASN A 457 23.22 10.70 -56.35
CA ASN A 457 22.41 9.56 -56.78
C ASN A 457 23.04 8.22 -56.38
N GLY A 458 23.51 8.11 -55.12
CA GLY A 458 24.12 6.89 -54.60
C GLY A 458 25.50 6.54 -55.18
N HIS A 459 26.14 7.46 -55.89
CA HIS A 459 27.50 7.28 -56.42
C HIS A 459 28.46 8.28 -55.76
N ILE A 460 29.61 7.79 -55.30
CA ILE A 460 30.66 8.60 -54.68
C ILE A 460 31.76 8.95 -55.69
N SER A 461 32.20 10.20 -55.70
CA SER A 461 33.32 10.69 -56.50
C SER A 461 34.56 10.94 -55.63
N GLY A 462 35.75 10.57 -56.12
CA GLY A 462 37.02 10.78 -55.41
C GLY A 462 37.40 9.68 -54.41
N ALA A 463 36.64 8.59 -54.34
CA ALA A 463 36.88 7.42 -53.49
C ALA A 463 36.16 6.19 -54.06
N SER A 464 36.46 5.00 -53.55
CA SER A 464 35.59 3.83 -53.69
C SER A 464 34.88 3.52 -52.37
N ALA A 465 33.66 2.98 -52.48
CA ALA A 465 32.79 2.64 -51.36
C ALA A 465 32.38 1.17 -51.46
N SER A 466 32.35 0.45 -50.33
CA SER A 466 31.81 -0.90 -50.26
C SER A 466 30.99 -1.12 -48.99
N PHE A 467 29.99 -2.00 -49.08
CA PHE A 467 29.03 -2.28 -48.00
C PHE A 467 28.97 -3.79 -47.75
N SER A 468 28.92 -4.20 -46.48
CA SER A 468 28.79 -5.59 -46.07
C SER A 468 28.08 -5.69 -44.72
N GLY A 469 26.81 -6.12 -44.72
CA GLY A 469 25.97 -6.03 -43.52
C GLY A 469 25.87 -4.56 -43.08
N ASN A 470 26.14 -4.31 -41.79
CA ASN A 470 26.14 -2.94 -41.23
C ASN A 470 27.46 -2.19 -41.44
N SER A 471 28.41 -2.77 -42.19
CA SER A 471 29.73 -2.16 -42.42
C SER A 471 29.77 -1.37 -43.71
N PHE A 472 30.36 -0.17 -43.66
CA PHE A 472 30.70 0.68 -44.80
C PHE A 472 32.21 0.90 -44.83
N ILE A 473 32.86 0.73 -45.96
CA ILE A 473 34.30 0.99 -46.14
C ILE A 473 34.48 2.04 -47.22
N LEU A 474 35.18 3.11 -46.89
CA LEU A 474 35.57 4.21 -47.76
C LEU A 474 37.07 4.12 -48.05
N ASN A 475 37.46 4.02 -49.31
CA ASN A 475 38.86 4.00 -49.73
C ASN A 475 39.16 5.27 -50.58
N PRO A 476 39.86 6.27 -50.01
CA PRO A 476 40.25 7.48 -50.73
C PRO A 476 41.15 7.15 -51.93
N ASP A 477 40.91 7.78 -53.09
CA ASP A 477 41.69 7.52 -54.31
C ASP A 477 43.11 8.15 -54.34
N ILE A 478 43.44 8.96 -53.32
CA ILE A 478 44.72 9.67 -53.15
C ILE A 478 45.10 9.60 -51.67
N ASP A 479 46.37 9.27 -51.43
CA ASP A 479 46.97 9.18 -50.10
C ASP A 479 46.84 10.50 -49.31
N LEU A 480 46.59 10.39 -48.01
CA LEU A 480 46.59 11.50 -47.07
C LEU A 480 48.02 11.94 -46.70
N ASP A 481 48.23 13.18 -46.26
CA ASP A 481 49.53 13.60 -45.75
C ASP A 481 49.93 12.77 -44.54
N GLY A 482 51.21 12.39 -44.45
CA GLY A 482 51.77 11.67 -43.30
C GLY A 482 51.93 12.53 -42.05
N PHE A 483 52.07 11.90 -40.89
CA PHE A 483 52.21 12.55 -39.57
C PHE A 483 51.16 13.62 -39.28
N THR A 484 49.99 13.49 -39.89
CA THR A 484 48.92 14.47 -39.80
C THR A 484 47.73 13.86 -39.08
N SER A 485 47.10 14.65 -38.21
CA SER A 485 45.84 14.28 -37.56
C SER A 485 44.67 14.85 -38.33
N TYR A 486 43.66 14.01 -38.56
CA TYR A 486 42.47 14.31 -39.34
C TYR A 486 41.21 14.01 -38.53
N PHE A 487 40.12 14.66 -38.93
CA PHE A 487 38.78 14.22 -38.61
C PHE A 487 37.90 14.07 -39.85
N ILE A 488 36.89 13.21 -39.75
CA ILE A 488 35.92 12.94 -40.83
C ILE A 488 34.57 13.54 -40.45
N SER A 489 33.91 14.17 -41.43
CA SER A 489 32.52 14.60 -41.32
C SER A 489 31.69 14.07 -42.48
N PHE A 490 30.41 13.81 -42.19
CA PHE A 490 29.38 13.47 -43.16
C PHE A 490 28.41 14.66 -43.22
N SER A 491 28.04 15.11 -44.41
CA SER A 491 26.89 16.01 -44.53
C SER A 491 25.60 15.25 -44.23
N ASN A 492 24.58 15.96 -43.77
CA ASN A 492 23.26 15.39 -43.57
C ASN A 492 22.75 14.68 -44.84
N GLY A 493 22.32 13.42 -44.71
CA GLY A 493 21.81 12.60 -45.81
C GLY A 493 22.86 12.06 -46.79
N ALA A 494 24.16 12.22 -46.52
CA ALA A 494 25.23 11.61 -47.32
C ALA A 494 25.08 10.08 -47.41
N LEU A 495 24.68 9.48 -46.30
CA LEU A 495 24.24 8.09 -46.18
C LEU A 495 22.77 8.05 -45.77
N SER A 496 22.10 6.95 -46.06
CA SER A 496 20.77 6.62 -45.51
C SER A 496 20.72 5.12 -45.23
N ASP A 497 19.72 4.67 -44.49
CA ASP A 497 19.42 3.24 -44.41
C ASP A 497 18.78 2.74 -45.73
N LEU A 498 18.40 1.45 -45.75
CA LEU A 498 17.74 0.83 -46.89
C LEU A 498 16.27 1.29 -47.07
N ASN A 499 15.64 1.77 -46.00
CA ASN A 499 14.27 2.30 -45.98
C ASN A 499 14.20 3.78 -46.41
N GLY A 500 15.34 4.46 -46.49
CA GLY A 500 15.51 5.83 -46.93
C GLY A 500 15.68 6.87 -45.82
N ASN A 501 15.77 6.49 -44.53
CA ASN A 501 16.00 7.48 -43.47
C ASN A 501 17.46 7.97 -43.51
N PRO A 502 17.70 9.29 -43.52
CA PRO A 502 19.04 9.84 -43.72
C PRO A 502 19.90 9.72 -42.45
N LEU A 503 21.19 9.41 -42.62
CA LEU A 503 22.19 9.60 -41.57
C LEU A 503 22.29 11.10 -41.28
N ILE A 504 22.11 11.48 -40.02
CA ILE A 504 22.36 12.84 -39.55
C ILE A 504 23.87 13.13 -39.66
N GLY A 505 24.21 14.21 -40.33
CA GLY A 505 25.59 14.65 -40.49
C GLY A 505 26.19 15.16 -39.17
N HIS A 506 27.46 14.88 -38.93
CA HIS A 506 28.20 15.38 -37.76
C HIS A 506 29.26 16.39 -38.21
N ASP A 507 29.22 17.61 -37.66
CA ASP A 507 30.14 18.71 -38.00
C ASP A 507 31.36 18.84 -37.05
N ASP A 508 31.36 18.13 -35.92
CA ASP A 508 32.38 18.27 -34.88
C ASP A 508 33.43 17.14 -34.89
N SER A 509 34.57 17.39 -34.22
CA SER A 509 35.80 16.59 -34.06
C SER A 509 35.65 15.20 -33.41
N TYR A 510 34.52 14.55 -33.65
CA TYR A 510 34.05 13.33 -33.03
C TYR A 510 34.86 12.10 -33.52
N TRP A 511 35.53 12.23 -34.68
CA TRP A 511 36.18 11.14 -35.40
C TRP A 511 37.63 11.47 -35.74
N ASN A 512 38.57 11.36 -34.79
CA ASN A 512 39.98 11.72 -35.03
C ASN A 512 40.85 10.49 -35.34
N PHE A 513 41.71 10.59 -36.35
CA PHE A 513 42.78 9.63 -36.59
C PHE A 513 44.06 10.34 -37.02
N SER A 514 45.22 9.68 -36.90
CA SER A 514 46.48 10.20 -37.41
C SER A 514 47.17 9.22 -38.35
N THR A 515 47.85 9.78 -39.34
CA THR A 515 48.67 9.01 -40.28
C THR A 515 50.12 8.92 -39.80
N GLY A 516 50.78 7.81 -40.12
CA GLY A 516 52.20 7.58 -39.89
C GLY A 516 53.09 8.18 -40.98
N ALA A 517 54.35 7.75 -41.04
CA ALA A 517 55.26 8.13 -42.12
C ALA A 517 54.71 7.65 -43.47
N GLN A 518 54.80 8.50 -44.51
CA GLN A 518 54.54 8.13 -45.90
C GLN A 518 55.49 6.99 -46.32
N THR A 519 55.01 5.74 -46.33
CA THR A 519 55.78 4.61 -46.85
C THR A 519 55.47 4.40 -48.32
N HIS A 520 56.29 4.99 -49.18
CA HIS A 520 56.37 4.61 -50.59
C HIS A 520 57.03 3.23 -50.72
N THR A 521 56.24 2.15 -50.78
CA THR A 521 56.62 0.93 -51.50
C THR A 521 55.38 0.18 -51.95
N GLY A 522 55.26 -0.04 -53.26
CA GLY A 522 54.22 -0.86 -53.85
C GLY A 522 54.38 -2.37 -53.61
N SER A 523 53.28 -3.06 -53.87
CA SER A 523 53.06 -4.51 -54.01
C SER A 523 53.02 -5.38 -52.74
N ASN A 524 51.83 -5.98 -52.56
CA ASN A 524 51.50 -7.24 -51.88
C ASN A 524 51.89 -7.44 -50.41
N GLN A 525 50.91 -7.29 -49.52
CA GLN A 525 50.77 -8.15 -48.33
C GLN A 525 49.27 -8.39 -48.01
N PRO A 526 48.91 -9.55 -47.44
CA PRO A 526 47.57 -10.13 -47.55
C PRO A 526 46.56 -9.51 -46.61
N SER A 527 45.28 -9.60 -47.02
CA SER A 527 44.10 -9.35 -46.20
C SER A 527 44.21 -10.01 -44.83
N PRO A 528 43.86 -9.31 -43.74
CA PRO A 528 43.61 -9.98 -42.48
C PRO A 528 42.27 -10.71 -42.59
N THR A 529 42.33 -11.99 -42.95
CA THR A 529 41.27 -12.96 -42.60
C THR A 529 41.34 -13.21 -41.10
N THR A 530 40.73 -12.32 -40.33
CA THR A 530 40.26 -12.65 -38.98
C THR A 530 38.81 -12.23 -38.93
N THR A 531 37.93 -13.23 -38.82
CA THR A 531 36.55 -13.06 -38.34
C THR A 531 36.58 -12.08 -37.18
N PRO A 532 35.80 -10.98 -37.19
CA PRO A 532 35.70 -10.14 -36.03
C PRO A 532 35.12 -11.01 -34.91
N SER A 533 35.90 -11.22 -33.86
CA SER A 533 35.32 -11.59 -32.58
C SER A 533 34.28 -10.53 -32.25
N ASN A 534 33.06 -10.97 -31.92
CA ASN A 534 31.92 -10.12 -31.59
C ASN A 534 32.39 -8.83 -30.89
N PRO A 535 31.99 -7.65 -31.39
CA PRO A 535 32.20 -6.43 -30.63
C PRO A 535 31.64 -6.66 -29.23
N VAL A 536 32.43 -6.35 -28.21
CA VAL A 536 31.93 -6.22 -26.85
C VAL A 536 30.80 -5.21 -26.95
N VAL A 537 29.57 -5.68 -26.80
CA VAL A 537 28.39 -4.84 -26.62
C VAL A 537 28.70 -3.96 -25.43
N VAL A 538 29.00 -2.69 -25.68
CA VAL A 538 29.03 -1.70 -24.61
C VAL A 538 27.60 -1.69 -24.06
N PRO A 539 27.39 -1.86 -22.74
CA PRO A 539 26.06 -1.77 -22.16
C PRO A 539 25.41 -0.47 -22.64
N GLY A 540 24.19 -0.57 -23.18
CA GLY A 540 23.41 0.60 -23.54
C GLY A 540 23.27 1.52 -22.33
N GLU A 541 23.15 2.82 -22.56
CA GLU A 541 22.76 3.73 -21.49
C GLU A 541 21.44 3.24 -20.89
N THR A 542 21.41 3.06 -19.58
CA THR A 542 20.19 2.70 -18.88
C THR A 542 19.27 3.91 -18.80
N ALA A 543 17.97 3.68 -18.98
CA ALA A 543 16.96 4.69 -18.79
C ALA A 543 17.05 5.27 -17.35
N PRO A 544 17.11 6.60 -17.19
CA PRO A 544 17.18 7.21 -15.88
C PRO A 544 15.91 6.96 -15.07
N ILE A 545 16.08 6.58 -13.81
CA ILE A 545 14.96 6.28 -12.91
C ILE A 545 14.18 7.58 -12.61
N ILE A 546 12.85 7.53 -12.67
CA ILE A 546 11.96 8.58 -12.14
C ILE A 546 11.65 8.22 -10.68
N ALA A 547 12.01 9.08 -9.74
CA ALA A 547 11.80 8.82 -8.32
C ALA A 547 10.30 8.76 -7.96
N ASN A 548 9.87 7.63 -7.38
CA ASN A 548 8.47 7.39 -7.02
C ASN A 548 8.01 8.31 -5.89
N SER A 549 6.88 9.00 -6.10
CA SER A 549 6.09 9.60 -5.02
C SER A 549 4.62 9.62 -5.40
N ALA A 550 3.72 9.64 -4.42
CA ALA A 550 2.27 9.71 -4.64
C ALA A 550 1.80 10.95 -5.44
N GLN A 551 2.71 11.89 -5.72
CA GLN A 551 2.47 13.12 -6.46
C GLN A 551 2.92 13.05 -7.92
N VAL A 552 3.52 11.93 -8.35
CA VAL A 552 4.13 11.76 -9.67
C VAL A 552 3.44 10.62 -10.40
N ASN A 553 2.74 10.98 -11.48
CA ASN A 553 2.11 10.07 -12.43
C ASN A 553 2.92 10.10 -13.74
N VAL A 554 3.53 8.99 -14.13
CA VAL A 554 4.33 8.90 -15.36
C VAL A 554 3.40 8.41 -16.47
N ILE A 555 3.18 9.27 -17.47
CA ILE A 555 2.24 9.01 -18.58
C ILE A 555 2.95 8.32 -19.74
N THR A 556 4.24 8.60 -19.95
CA THR A 556 5.08 7.83 -20.87
C THR A 556 6.35 7.42 -20.14
N VAL A 557 6.75 6.16 -20.31
CA VAL A 557 8.07 5.69 -19.84
C VAL A 557 9.18 6.55 -20.44
N PRO A 558 10.33 6.67 -19.77
CA PRO A 558 11.54 7.20 -20.37
C PRO A 558 11.87 6.51 -21.70
N PHE A 559 11.94 7.30 -22.76
CA PHE A 559 12.47 6.88 -24.06
C PHE A 559 13.54 7.90 -24.50
N LYS A 560 14.47 7.47 -25.33
CA LYS A 560 15.50 8.37 -25.86
C LYS A 560 14.96 9.02 -27.13
N THR A 561 14.97 10.34 -27.16
CA THR A 561 14.46 11.12 -28.30
C THR A 561 15.53 11.37 -29.34
N GLY A 562 15.13 11.40 -30.63
CA GLY A 562 15.86 12.10 -31.68
C GLY A 562 15.65 13.63 -31.58
N GLN A 563 15.27 14.30 -32.68
CA GLN A 563 14.83 15.71 -32.67
C GLN A 563 13.30 15.90 -32.50
N GLU A 564 12.61 14.89 -32.00
CA GLU A 564 11.15 14.94 -31.86
C GLU A 564 10.70 16.10 -30.96
N LYS A 565 9.71 16.86 -31.44
CA LYS A 565 9.10 18.00 -30.71
C LYS A 565 7.66 17.72 -30.28
N ILE A 566 7.17 16.50 -30.51
CA ILE A 566 5.75 16.16 -30.47
C ILE A 566 5.59 14.80 -29.80
N ILE A 567 4.76 14.70 -28.76
CA ILE A 567 4.41 13.44 -28.11
C ILE A 567 2.88 13.33 -28.10
N THR A 568 2.34 12.22 -28.57
CA THR A 568 0.88 11.98 -28.54
C THR A 568 0.53 11.07 -27.38
N LEU A 569 -0.40 11.51 -26.53
CA LEU A 569 -0.88 10.77 -25.37
C LEU A 569 -1.93 9.72 -25.78
N PRO A 570 -2.00 8.58 -25.07
CA PRO A 570 -3.02 7.56 -25.29
C PRO A 570 -4.45 8.15 -25.24
N ALA A 571 -5.37 7.58 -26.03
CA ALA A 571 -6.72 8.11 -26.25
C ALA A 571 -7.57 8.32 -24.97
N ASN A 572 -7.20 7.69 -23.85
CA ASN A 572 -7.92 7.73 -22.57
C ASN A 572 -7.25 8.61 -21.49
N GLN A 573 -6.15 9.31 -21.80
CA GLN A 573 -5.42 10.15 -20.84
C GLN A 573 -5.74 11.64 -21.08
N ASN A 574 -6.43 12.27 -20.13
CA ASN A 574 -6.68 13.73 -20.17
C ASN A 574 -5.47 14.46 -19.56
N GLY A 575 -4.38 14.54 -20.32
CA GLY A 575 -3.08 15.03 -19.84
C GLY A 575 -3.00 16.55 -19.66
N SER A 576 -4.05 17.23 -19.20
CA SER A 576 -4.07 18.70 -19.11
C SER A 576 -3.05 19.28 -18.12
N ALA A 577 -2.57 18.49 -17.16
CA ALA A 577 -1.53 18.88 -16.21
C ALA A 577 -0.18 18.18 -16.47
N ALA A 578 -0.07 17.41 -17.56
CA ALA A 578 1.14 16.70 -17.93
C ALA A 578 2.20 17.64 -18.51
N LEU A 579 3.46 17.48 -18.11
CA LEU A 579 4.57 18.16 -18.74
C LEU A 579 5.53 17.14 -19.36
N ILE A 580 6.24 17.58 -20.40
CA ILE A 580 7.36 16.84 -20.97
C ILE A 580 8.59 17.12 -20.11
N TYR A 581 9.26 16.08 -19.65
CA TYR A 581 10.50 16.15 -18.90
C TYR A 581 11.63 15.58 -19.72
N TYR A 582 12.83 16.16 -19.59
CA TYR A 582 14.06 15.51 -20.04
C TYR A 582 14.95 15.17 -18.84
N TYR A 583 15.70 14.09 -18.91
CA TYR A 583 16.71 13.81 -17.91
C TYR A 583 17.97 14.62 -18.20
N ASP A 584 18.37 15.46 -17.24
CA ASP A 584 19.62 16.20 -17.35
C ASP A 584 20.73 15.43 -16.61
N PRO A 585 21.68 14.78 -17.33
CA PRO A 585 22.71 13.95 -16.70
C PRO A 585 23.65 14.74 -15.79
N LYS A 586 23.72 16.07 -15.95
CA LYS A 586 24.51 16.96 -15.07
C LYS A 586 23.91 17.01 -13.67
N TYR A 587 22.58 17.06 -13.59
CA TYR A 587 21.84 17.16 -12.34
C TYR A 587 21.45 15.80 -11.77
N LYS A 588 21.44 14.76 -12.63
CA LYS A 588 20.85 13.47 -12.34
C LYS A 588 19.38 13.59 -11.91
N GLN A 589 18.66 14.48 -12.57
CA GLN A 589 17.28 14.82 -12.26
C GLN A 589 16.47 14.97 -13.55
N TRP A 590 15.19 14.66 -13.45
CA TRP A 590 14.20 14.93 -14.49
C TRP A 590 13.78 16.40 -14.42
N ILE A 591 13.93 17.11 -15.53
CA ILE A 591 13.70 18.54 -15.65
C ILE A 591 12.51 18.80 -16.58
N ALA A 592 11.50 19.50 -16.06
CA ALA A 592 10.32 19.88 -16.82
C ALA A 592 10.68 20.88 -17.93
N LEU A 593 10.10 20.68 -19.11
CA LEU A 593 10.17 21.58 -20.24
C LEU A 593 8.86 22.37 -20.37
N PRO A 594 8.93 23.62 -20.88
CA PRO A 594 7.74 24.34 -21.31
C PRO A 594 6.94 23.47 -22.29
N THR A 595 5.74 23.09 -21.89
CA THR A 595 4.90 22.14 -22.63
C THR A 595 3.65 22.85 -23.13
N GLN A 596 3.39 22.73 -24.43
CA GLN A 596 2.17 23.22 -25.06
C GLN A 596 1.23 22.04 -25.31
N HIS A 597 -0.05 22.22 -24.98
CA HIS A 597 -1.08 21.20 -25.15
C HIS A 597 -1.94 21.53 -26.37
N ASP A 598 -2.10 20.57 -27.27
CA ASP A 598 -3.05 20.58 -28.38
C ASP A 598 -3.86 19.27 -28.36
N GLY A 599 -4.97 19.26 -27.61
CA GLY A 599 -5.74 18.04 -27.37
C GLY A 599 -4.91 16.98 -26.62
N ASN A 600 -4.74 15.81 -27.23
CA ASN A 600 -3.90 14.72 -26.71
C ASN A 600 -2.43 14.84 -27.16
N THR A 601 -2.05 15.90 -27.88
CA THR A 601 -0.68 16.08 -28.36
C THR A 601 0.04 17.13 -27.52
N LEU A 602 1.24 16.80 -27.06
CA LEU A 602 2.13 17.67 -26.30
C LEU A 602 3.30 18.11 -27.17
N HIS A 603 3.67 19.38 -27.07
CA HIS A 603 4.82 19.95 -27.77
C HIS A 603 5.82 20.58 -26.81
N ALA A 604 7.11 20.27 -26.99
CA ALA A 604 8.20 20.89 -26.26
C ALA A 604 9.50 20.92 -27.09
N ASP A 605 10.35 21.92 -26.84
CA ASP A 605 11.71 21.96 -27.38
C ASP A 605 12.63 21.11 -26.49
N MET A 606 12.84 19.86 -26.91
CA MET A 606 13.63 18.85 -26.19
C MET A 606 15.11 18.91 -26.61
N PRO A 607 16.08 18.69 -25.70
CA PRO A 607 17.47 18.53 -26.10
C PRO A 607 17.65 17.20 -26.84
N ALA A 608 18.40 17.21 -27.96
CA ALA A 608 18.67 16.01 -28.74
C ALA A 608 19.37 14.92 -27.90
N GLU A 609 19.13 13.66 -28.23
CA GLU A 609 19.74 12.49 -27.57
C GLU A 609 19.49 12.42 -26.05
N SER A 610 18.44 13.09 -25.56
CA SER A 610 18.07 13.08 -24.14
C SER A 610 16.98 12.06 -23.89
N TRP A 611 17.04 11.45 -22.71
CA TRP A 611 15.91 10.69 -22.17
C TRP A 611 14.76 11.64 -21.88
N VAL A 612 13.57 11.29 -22.36
CA VAL A 612 12.36 12.09 -22.22
C VAL A 612 11.25 11.23 -21.65
N ALA A 613 10.42 11.84 -20.80
CA ALA A 613 9.22 11.22 -20.24
C ALA A 613 8.12 12.28 -20.11
N VAL A 614 6.87 11.89 -20.30
CA VAL A 614 5.71 12.71 -19.96
C VAL A 614 5.32 12.37 -18.53
N ILE A 615 5.31 13.39 -17.67
CA ILE A 615 5.05 13.24 -16.25
C ILE A 615 4.00 14.28 -15.86
N GLU A 616 2.96 13.82 -15.19
CA GLU A 616 2.03 14.68 -14.45
C GLU A 616 2.49 14.70 -12.99
N ASN A 617 2.96 15.86 -12.54
CA ASN A 617 3.54 16.04 -11.21
C ASN A 617 2.79 17.15 -10.46
N GLN A 618 2.17 16.82 -9.33
CA GLN A 618 1.43 17.83 -8.54
C GLN A 618 2.34 18.93 -7.96
N SER A 619 3.62 18.63 -7.72
CA SER A 619 4.60 19.59 -7.19
C SER A 619 5.27 20.43 -8.27
N VAL A 620 5.20 20.03 -9.54
CA VAL A 620 5.84 20.73 -10.66
C VAL A 620 4.80 20.90 -11.76
N TYR A 621 4.27 22.11 -11.85
CA TYR A 621 3.29 22.52 -12.86
C TYR A 621 3.86 23.69 -13.67
N GLN A 622 3.31 23.95 -14.85
CA GLN A 622 3.62 25.15 -15.62
C GLN A 622 2.77 26.32 -15.11
N PRO A 623 3.36 27.33 -14.42
CA PRO A 623 2.58 28.43 -13.89
C PRO A 623 1.85 29.20 -14.98
N VAL A 624 0.58 29.53 -14.72
CA VAL A 624 -0.31 30.10 -15.75
C VAL A 624 0.17 31.45 -16.28
N ASP A 625 0.96 32.19 -15.48
CA ASP A 625 1.50 33.50 -15.81
C ASP A 625 2.95 33.48 -16.33
N THR A 626 3.54 32.29 -16.53
CA THR A 626 4.90 32.15 -17.05
C THR A 626 4.97 31.57 -18.46
N ALA A 627 3.88 31.02 -19.02
CA ALA A 627 3.89 30.33 -20.31
C ALA A 627 4.60 31.12 -21.44
N SER A 628 4.35 32.42 -21.55
CA SER A 628 4.97 33.33 -22.52
C SER A 628 6.16 34.15 -21.97
N ASN A 629 6.60 33.87 -20.74
CA ASN A 629 7.69 34.57 -20.10
C ASN A 629 9.05 33.99 -20.53
N TRP A 630 10.02 34.85 -20.78
CA TRP A 630 11.37 34.45 -21.20
C TRP A 630 12.09 33.55 -20.18
N ALA A 631 11.72 33.63 -18.89
CA ALA A 631 12.30 32.82 -17.82
C ALA A 631 11.56 31.49 -17.56
N ASN A 632 10.54 31.13 -18.35
CA ASN A 632 9.71 29.94 -18.09
C ASN A 632 10.54 28.66 -17.96
N LYS A 633 11.50 28.47 -18.86
CA LYS A 633 12.41 27.31 -18.84
C LYS A 633 13.25 27.27 -17.56
N ASP A 634 13.77 28.43 -17.12
CA ASP A 634 14.55 28.54 -15.88
C ASP A 634 13.68 28.26 -14.65
N ILE A 635 12.45 28.78 -14.64
CA ILE A 635 11.48 28.59 -13.55
C ILE A 635 11.13 27.11 -13.41
N LEU A 636 10.74 26.46 -14.51
CA LEU A 636 10.41 25.03 -14.52
C LEU A 636 11.62 24.18 -14.06
N LYS A 637 12.83 24.49 -14.53
CA LYS A 637 14.05 23.79 -14.09
C LYS A 637 14.25 23.91 -12.58
N LEU A 638 14.16 25.11 -12.02
CA LEU A 638 14.33 25.30 -10.58
C LEU A 638 13.18 24.71 -9.75
N MET A 639 11.96 24.62 -10.29
CA MET A 639 10.85 23.90 -9.68
C MET A 639 11.09 22.39 -9.66
N SER A 640 11.55 21.82 -10.79
CA SER A 640 11.93 20.39 -10.87
C SER A 640 13.01 20.00 -9.87
N LEU A 641 13.93 20.93 -9.57
CA LEU A 641 15.00 20.76 -8.59
C LEU A 641 14.59 21.13 -7.15
N ASN A 642 13.32 21.46 -6.92
CA ASN A 642 12.78 21.90 -5.62
C ASN A 642 13.49 23.12 -5.00
N ILE A 643 14.08 23.97 -5.84
CA ILE A 643 14.75 25.21 -5.42
C ILE A 643 13.71 26.31 -5.21
N ILE A 644 12.78 26.45 -6.16
CA ILE A 644 11.69 27.43 -6.09
C ILE A 644 10.34 26.73 -6.14
N GLN A 645 9.30 27.44 -5.69
CA GLN A 645 7.91 27.04 -5.81
C GLN A 645 7.06 28.24 -6.21
N GLY A 646 5.92 27.99 -6.86
CA GLY A 646 4.90 28.98 -7.15
C GLY A 646 3.96 29.21 -5.97
N TYR A 647 2.90 29.98 -6.19
CA TYR A 647 1.85 30.26 -5.21
C TYR A 647 0.73 29.20 -5.30
N GLU A 648 -0.13 29.14 -4.26
CA GLU A 648 -1.27 28.22 -4.20
C GLU A 648 -2.28 28.44 -5.34
N ASP A 649 -2.31 29.64 -5.93
CA ASP A 649 -3.18 30.02 -7.06
C ASP A 649 -2.61 29.60 -8.43
N GLN A 650 -1.60 28.73 -8.46
CA GLN A 650 -0.90 28.25 -9.67
C GLN A 650 -0.17 29.35 -10.47
N THR A 651 0.12 30.50 -9.84
CA THR A 651 0.96 31.56 -10.43
C THR A 651 2.37 31.54 -9.87
N PHE A 652 3.33 32.12 -10.61
CA PHE A 652 4.70 32.34 -10.13
C PHE A 652 5.01 33.82 -9.85
N LYS A 653 4.24 34.73 -10.45
CA LYS A 653 4.40 36.20 -10.38
C LYS A 653 5.80 36.64 -10.86
N PRO A 654 6.19 36.31 -12.11
CA PRO A 654 7.55 36.50 -12.60
C PRO A 654 8.05 37.95 -12.54
N ASN A 655 7.14 38.93 -12.66
CA ASN A 655 7.47 40.35 -12.64
C ASN A 655 7.42 40.98 -11.24
N GLN A 656 7.04 40.22 -10.21
CA GLN A 656 7.05 40.71 -8.83
C GLN A 656 8.50 40.84 -8.35
N VAL A 657 8.80 41.93 -7.65
CA VAL A 657 10.09 42.13 -6.99
C VAL A 657 10.26 41.16 -5.84
N THR A 658 11.44 40.53 -5.77
CA THR A 658 11.73 39.49 -4.79
C THR A 658 12.33 40.08 -3.52
N ASN A 659 11.87 39.59 -2.36
CA ASN A 659 12.42 40.02 -1.08
C ASN A 659 13.65 39.21 -0.67
N ARG A 660 14.34 39.68 0.37
CA ARG A 660 15.58 39.08 0.88
C ARG A 660 15.36 37.72 1.57
N TYR A 661 14.18 37.43 2.12
CA TYR A 661 13.87 36.09 2.64
C TYR A 661 13.76 35.05 1.52
N GLU A 662 13.05 35.38 0.45
CA GLU A 662 12.91 34.53 -0.73
C GLU A 662 14.29 34.26 -1.36
N MET A 663 15.12 35.30 -1.53
CA MET A 663 16.50 35.14 -2.00
C MET A 663 17.31 34.19 -1.10
N ALA A 664 17.19 34.35 0.22
CA ALA A 664 17.94 33.53 1.17
C ALA A 664 17.59 32.05 1.04
N VAL A 665 16.31 31.72 0.92
CA VAL A 665 15.86 30.34 0.72
C VAL A 665 16.37 29.78 -0.61
N MET A 666 16.25 30.53 -1.70
CA MET A 666 16.73 30.07 -3.01
C MET A 666 18.24 29.85 -3.01
N MET A 667 19.02 30.80 -2.50
CA MET A 667 20.48 30.71 -2.43
C MET A 667 20.92 29.54 -1.55
N ALA A 668 20.32 29.37 -0.37
CA ALA A 668 20.70 28.28 0.52
C ALA A 668 20.41 26.90 -0.09
N LYS A 669 19.29 26.76 -0.81
CA LYS A 669 18.94 25.52 -1.53
C LYS A 669 19.89 25.23 -2.69
N VAL A 670 20.23 26.25 -3.49
CA VAL A 670 21.15 26.11 -4.64
C VAL A 670 22.55 25.69 -4.21
N LEU A 671 22.99 26.19 -3.05
CA LEU A 671 24.27 25.83 -2.46
C LEU A 671 24.23 24.48 -1.71
N GLY A 672 23.09 23.80 -1.68
CA GLY A 672 22.93 22.51 -1.00
C GLY A 672 23.15 22.57 0.52
N LEU A 673 22.88 23.72 1.16
CA LEU A 673 23.09 23.87 2.60
C LEU A 673 22.10 23.00 3.41
N PRO A 674 22.53 22.40 4.54
CA PRO A 674 21.71 21.44 5.29
C PRO A 674 20.63 22.13 6.14
N LEU A 675 19.55 22.59 5.51
CA LEU A 675 18.51 23.41 6.16
C LEU A 675 17.81 22.70 7.32
N ALA A 676 17.55 21.40 7.22
CA ALA A 676 16.80 20.64 8.23
C ALA A 676 17.55 20.50 9.57
N SER A 677 18.88 20.54 9.55
CA SER A 677 19.74 20.40 10.73
C SER A 677 20.47 21.68 11.10
N THR A 678 20.16 22.80 10.44
CA THR A 678 20.83 24.08 10.69
C THR A 678 20.46 24.61 12.08
N ASP A 679 21.47 24.90 12.90
CA ASP A 679 21.29 25.55 14.19
C ASP A 679 20.86 27.02 14.03
N VAL A 680 19.59 27.30 14.34
CA VAL A 680 19.03 28.66 14.22
C VAL A 680 19.47 29.61 15.34
N THR A 681 20.22 29.16 16.35
CA THR A 681 20.70 30.04 17.44
C THR A 681 21.63 31.16 16.96
N ALA A 682 22.31 30.97 15.82
CA ALA A 682 23.13 32.01 15.18
C ALA A 682 22.32 33.28 14.86
N LEU A 683 20.99 33.14 14.65
CA LEU A 683 20.10 34.28 14.41
C LEU A 683 20.01 35.22 15.61
N ASN A 684 20.30 34.78 16.84
CA ASN A 684 20.25 35.63 18.04
C ASN A 684 21.20 36.84 17.96
N SER A 685 22.19 36.80 17.06
CA SER A 685 23.08 37.93 16.78
C SER A 685 22.41 39.05 15.97
N LEU A 686 21.26 38.80 15.35
CA LEU A 686 20.52 39.75 14.53
C LEU A 686 19.45 40.50 15.36
N PRO A 687 19.47 41.85 15.37
CA PRO A 687 18.49 42.67 16.09
C PRO A 687 17.01 42.40 15.74
N ASP A 688 16.73 41.93 14.53
CA ASP A 688 15.38 41.66 14.00
C ASP A 688 15.07 40.16 13.92
N SER A 689 15.85 39.30 14.58
CA SER A 689 15.69 37.84 14.54
C SER A 689 14.28 37.35 14.85
N GLY A 690 13.56 38.05 15.74
CA GLY A 690 12.15 37.77 16.06
C GLY A 690 11.15 38.06 14.94
N SER A 691 11.55 38.84 13.91
CA SER A 691 10.72 39.16 12.74
C SER A 691 10.93 38.20 11.57
N ILE A 692 11.90 37.29 11.66
CA ILE A 692 12.20 36.31 10.61
C ILE A 692 11.10 35.23 10.63
N PRO A 693 10.36 35.02 9.52
CA PRO A 693 9.31 34.03 9.46
C PRO A 693 9.88 32.61 9.54
N GLU A 694 9.13 31.68 10.10
CA GLU A 694 9.60 30.32 10.41
C GLU A 694 10.17 29.61 9.18
N TRP A 695 9.52 29.75 8.03
CA TRP A 695 9.95 29.14 6.77
C TRP A 695 11.31 29.65 6.26
N ALA A 696 11.75 30.85 6.67
CA ALA A 696 13.01 31.44 6.24
C ALA A 696 14.14 31.25 7.25
N LYS A 697 13.84 30.98 8.53
CA LYS A 697 14.84 30.91 9.61
C LYS A 697 16.00 29.96 9.31
N PRO A 698 15.79 28.72 8.84
CA PRO A 698 16.91 27.81 8.59
C PRO A 698 17.83 28.31 7.48
N ALA A 699 17.27 28.87 6.40
CA ALA A 699 18.06 29.40 5.29
C ALA A 699 18.85 30.65 5.70
N VAL A 700 18.24 31.57 6.44
CA VAL A 700 18.92 32.77 6.94
C VAL A 700 20.05 32.38 7.90
N ALA A 701 19.82 31.41 8.80
CA ALA A 701 20.82 30.93 9.73
C ALA A 701 22.00 30.28 9.00
N ALA A 702 21.73 29.42 8.01
CA ALA A 702 22.76 28.73 7.24
C ALA A 702 23.62 29.73 6.45
N LEU A 703 23.02 30.72 5.79
CA LEU A 703 23.75 31.73 5.04
C LEU A 703 24.53 32.69 5.94
N LEU A 704 24.06 32.96 7.16
CA LEU A 704 24.78 33.75 8.16
C LEU A 704 26.03 32.99 8.65
N GLN A 705 25.89 31.71 9.00
CA GLN A 705 27.00 30.86 9.45
C GLN A 705 28.07 30.66 8.38
N ASN A 706 27.66 30.58 7.12
CA ASN A 706 28.57 30.47 5.97
C ASN A 706 29.10 31.83 5.48
N ASN A 707 28.82 32.91 6.22
CA ASN A 707 29.22 34.28 5.90
C ASN A 707 28.72 34.82 4.55
N ILE A 708 27.67 34.24 3.96
CA ILE A 708 27.16 34.63 2.63
C ILE A 708 26.20 35.82 2.74
N MET A 709 25.29 35.81 3.72
CA MET A 709 24.26 36.83 3.89
C MET A 709 24.19 37.29 5.36
N LEU A 710 24.95 38.35 5.66
CA LEU A 710 25.29 38.75 7.04
C LEU A 710 24.28 39.69 7.73
N GLY A 711 23.37 40.32 6.98
CA GLY A 711 22.51 41.39 7.51
C GLY A 711 23.23 42.74 7.64
N SER A 712 22.64 43.66 8.39
CA SER A 712 23.17 45.00 8.70
C SER A 712 23.12 45.25 10.22
N ALA A 713 23.55 46.43 10.66
CA ALA A 713 23.39 46.85 12.06
C ALA A 713 21.92 46.94 12.51
N GLN A 714 20.97 46.99 11.55
CA GLN A 714 19.54 47.01 11.78
C GLN A 714 18.89 45.62 11.71
N GLY A 715 19.70 44.57 11.51
CA GLY A 715 19.23 43.19 11.36
C GLY A 715 19.26 42.68 9.92
N PHE A 716 18.57 41.57 9.67
CA PHE A 716 18.51 40.92 8.37
C PHE A 716 17.65 41.69 7.37
N GLN A 717 16.57 42.35 7.81
CA GLN A 717 15.64 43.13 6.99
C GLN A 717 15.10 42.33 5.80
N GLY A 718 14.58 41.12 6.07
CA GLY A 718 14.29 40.15 5.01
C GLY A 718 13.07 40.46 4.13
N SER A 719 12.13 41.28 4.61
CA SER A 719 10.96 41.72 3.84
C SER A 719 11.30 42.77 2.78
N GLU A 720 12.47 43.40 2.86
CA GLU A 720 12.92 44.37 1.87
C GLU A 720 13.26 43.70 0.54
N SER A 721 13.04 44.42 -0.56
CA SER A 721 13.44 43.95 -1.90
C SER A 721 14.95 43.85 -2.01
N ILE A 722 15.44 42.81 -2.70
CA ILE A 722 16.88 42.64 -2.92
C ILE A 722 17.36 43.40 -4.16
N THR A 723 18.49 44.09 -4.06
CA THR A 723 19.12 44.80 -5.18
C THR A 723 20.16 43.95 -5.91
N ARG A 724 20.46 44.31 -7.16
CA ARG A 724 21.52 43.68 -7.97
C ARG A 724 22.88 43.74 -7.30
N ALA A 725 23.23 44.85 -6.66
CA ALA A 725 24.48 44.97 -5.91
C ALA A 725 24.54 43.99 -4.72
N GLN A 726 23.43 43.82 -3.98
CA GLN A 726 23.36 42.90 -2.85
C GLN A 726 23.51 41.44 -3.30
N LEU A 727 22.83 41.03 -4.37
CA LEU A 727 22.99 39.69 -4.92
C LEU A 727 24.41 39.48 -5.45
N ALA A 728 25.00 40.45 -6.15
CA ALA A 728 26.37 40.35 -6.62
C ALA A 728 27.37 40.23 -5.45
N ALA A 729 27.17 40.94 -4.34
CA ALA A 729 27.99 40.79 -3.15
C ALA A 729 27.87 39.39 -2.51
N MET A 730 26.70 38.76 -2.56
CA MET A 730 26.55 37.35 -2.15
C MET A 730 27.37 36.44 -3.06
N LEU A 731 27.25 36.62 -4.38
CA LEU A 731 28.02 35.86 -5.37
C LEU A 731 29.53 36.03 -5.20
N GLY A 732 30.01 37.23 -4.86
CA GLY A 732 31.43 37.48 -4.62
C GLY A 732 32.02 36.68 -3.45
N ARG A 733 31.18 36.26 -2.50
CA ARG A 733 31.57 35.41 -1.36
C ARG A 733 31.54 33.92 -1.69
N ILE A 734 30.82 33.54 -2.75
CA ILE A 734 30.65 32.15 -3.19
C ILE A 734 31.67 31.81 -4.28
N LEU A 735 31.85 32.72 -5.24
CA LEU A 735 32.61 32.49 -6.45
C LEU A 735 34.12 32.67 -6.23
N PRO A 736 34.96 31.90 -6.96
CA PRO A 736 36.41 32.02 -6.87
C PRO A 736 36.90 33.40 -7.34
N ALA A 737 38.17 33.70 -7.03
CA ALA A 737 38.80 34.94 -7.46
C ALA A 737 38.76 35.09 -8.99
N ALA A 738 38.48 36.31 -9.46
CA ALA A 738 38.51 36.65 -10.88
C ALA A 738 39.89 36.37 -11.49
N GLN A 739 39.94 35.66 -12.62
CA GLN A 739 41.20 35.26 -13.28
C GLN A 739 41.70 36.38 -14.19
N ASN A 740 40.78 37.15 -14.77
CA ASN A 740 41.09 38.30 -15.62
C ASN A 740 40.66 39.61 -14.95
N ASN A 741 41.64 40.46 -14.64
CA ASN A 741 41.41 41.86 -14.22
C ASN A 741 40.90 42.76 -15.37
N ALA A 742 40.32 42.19 -16.43
CA ALA A 742 39.72 42.95 -17.50
C ALA A 742 38.40 43.54 -16.99
N ALA A 743 38.51 44.68 -16.30
CA ALA A 743 37.38 45.43 -15.80
C ALA A 743 36.46 45.80 -16.98
N SER A 744 35.32 45.12 -17.10
CA SER A 744 34.18 45.65 -17.83
C SER A 744 33.72 46.90 -17.09
N SER A 745 34.24 48.06 -17.50
CA SER A 745 33.82 49.33 -16.92
C SER A 745 32.38 49.60 -17.33
N PHE A 746 31.46 49.60 -16.37
CA PHE A 746 30.07 49.97 -16.60
C PHE A 746 29.92 51.49 -16.69
N LYS A 747 28.92 51.95 -17.44
CA LYS A 747 28.62 53.38 -17.57
C LYS A 747 28.31 54.05 -16.22
N ASP A 748 27.72 53.29 -15.30
CA ASP A 748 27.34 53.70 -13.94
C ASP A 748 28.35 53.23 -12.88
N GLN A 749 29.62 53.05 -13.25
CA GLN A 749 30.69 52.60 -12.34
C GLN A 749 30.77 53.43 -11.05
N SER A 750 30.52 54.74 -11.12
CA SER A 750 30.52 55.63 -9.94
C SER A 750 29.40 55.36 -8.95
N SER A 751 28.33 54.70 -9.37
CA SER A 751 27.19 54.31 -8.53
C SER A 751 27.36 52.92 -7.92
N ILE A 752 28.37 52.15 -8.35
CA ILE A 752 28.65 50.82 -7.82
C ILE A 752 29.34 50.95 -6.46
N PRO A 753 28.75 50.42 -5.38
CA PRO A 753 29.40 50.44 -4.08
C PRO A 753 30.65 49.54 -4.06
N ALA A 754 31.70 49.98 -3.36
CA ALA A 754 32.96 49.23 -3.27
C ALA A 754 32.77 47.79 -2.77
N TRP A 755 31.82 47.56 -1.86
CA TRP A 755 31.51 46.25 -1.30
C TRP A 755 30.86 45.27 -2.29
N ALA A 756 30.27 45.76 -3.39
CA ALA A 756 29.67 44.92 -4.43
C ALA A 756 30.62 44.67 -5.61
N SER A 757 31.66 45.50 -5.77
CA SER A 757 32.49 45.55 -6.98
C SER A 757 33.15 44.22 -7.31
N ASP A 758 33.74 43.54 -6.32
CA ASP A 758 34.39 42.23 -6.51
C ASP A 758 33.38 41.17 -6.98
N GLY A 759 32.22 41.11 -6.33
CA GLY A 759 31.18 40.15 -6.69
C GLY A 759 30.56 40.41 -8.07
N ILE A 760 30.42 41.68 -8.46
CA ILE A 760 29.98 42.06 -9.82
C ILE A 760 31.01 41.57 -10.84
N GLN A 761 32.30 41.83 -10.62
CA GLN A 761 33.35 41.42 -11.54
C GLN A 761 33.36 39.90 -11.75
N LYS A 762 33.37 39.13 -10.65
CA LYS A 762 33.32 37.66 -10.68
C LYS A 762 32.11 37.14 -11.42
N ALA A 763 30.92 37.68 -11.11
CA ALA A 763 29.68 37.20 -11.72
C ALA A 763 29.56 37.53 -13.21
N ILE A 764 30.17 38.63 -13.69
CA ILE A 764 30.22 38.98 -15.10
C ILE A 764 31.24 38.12 -15.85
N GLU A 765 32.43 37.89 -15.28
CA GLU A 765 33.46 37.03 -15.89
C GLU A 765 32.95 35.61 -16.09
N LEU A 766 32.17 35.09 -15.14
CA LEU A 766 31.59 33.75 -15.18
C LEU A 766 30.24 33.67 -15.91
N GLY A 767 29.76 34.79 -16.47
CA GLY A 767 28.50 34.83 -17.22
C GLY A 767 27.22 34.63 -16.40
N ILE A 768 27.31 34.65 -15.07
CA ILE A 768 26.18 34.51 -14.14
C ILE A 768 25.31 35.77 -14.19
N PHE A 769 25.94 36.94 -14.16
CA PHE A 769 25.31 38.21 -14.45
C PHE A 769 25.61 38.67 -15.87
N GLN A 770 24.72 39.51 -16.38
CA GLN A 770 24.93 40.28 -17.60
C GLN A 770 24.63 41.76 -17.30
N GLY A 771 25.39 42.65 -17.93
CA GLY A 771 25.07 44.07 -17.98
C GLY A 771 23.82 44.33 -18.83
N TYR A 772 23.27 45.54 -18.74
CA TYR A 772 22.19 45.95 -19.62
C TYR A 772 22.73 46.35 -21.00
N PRO A 773 21.88 46.27 -22.06
CA PRO A 773 22.27 46.70 -23.41
C PRO A 773 22.76 48.15 -23.50
N ASP A 774 22.40 49.01 -22.55
CA ASP A 774 22.84 50.40 -22.45
C ASP A 774 24.25 50.58 -21.83
N GLY A 775 24.91 49.48 -21.48
CA GLY A 775 26.24 49.45 -20.87
C GLY A 775 26.25 49.72 -19.37
N SER A 776 25.10 49.75 -18.69
CA SER A 776 24.99 49.92 -17.23
C SER A 776 24.86 48.58 -16.49
N PHE A 777 25.19 48.58 -15.19
CA PHE A 777 24.91 47.45 -14.29
C PHE A 777 23.63 47.64 -13.45
N GLN A 778 23.31 48.87 -13.08
CA GLN A 778 22.19 49.30 -12.24
C GLN A 778 22.22 48.67 -10.83
N PRO A 779 23.18 49.04 -9.97
CA PRO A 779 23.41 48.38 -8.67
C PRO A 779 22.21 48.45 -7.71
N ASP A 780 21.45 49.56 -7.74
CA ASP A 780 20.30 49.78 -6.86
C ASP A 780 18.98 49.21 -7.41
N LYS A 781 18.96 48.75 -8.67
CA LYS A 781 17.75 48.14 -9.25
C LYS A 781 17.45 46.83 -8.52
N THR A 782 16.20 46.69 -8.08
CA THR A 782 15.67 45.47 -7.48
C THR A 782 15.44 44.38 -8.52
N LEU A 783 15.62 43.11 -8.14
CA LEU A 783 15.36 41.99 -9.04
C LEU A 783 13.91 41.50 -8.93
N THR A 784 13.35 41.16 -10.09
CA THR A 784 12.11 40.39 -10.19
C THR A 784 12.36 38.90 -9.96
N ARG A 785 11.30 38.14 -9.68
CA ARG A 785 11.36 36.68 -9.51
C ARG A 785 11.88 35.97 -10.76
N ALA A 786 11.53 36.43 -11.96
CA ALA A 786 12.07 35.90 -13.23
C ALA A 786 13.57 36.18 -13.40
N GLU A 787 14.01 37.43 -13.14
CA GLU A 787 15.44 37.78 -13.19
C GLU A 787 16.24 36.97 -12.17
N MET A 788 15.68 36.71 -10.98
CA MET A 788 16.30 35.88 -9.96
C MET A 788 16.42 34.42 -10.39
N ALA A 789 15.35 33.82 -10.94
CA ALA A 789 15.38 32.45 -11.44
C ALA A 789 16.50 32.26 -12.47
N ALA A 790 16.61 33.17 -13.45
CA ALA A 790 17.65 33.10 -14.48
C ALA A 790 19.08 33.19 -13.90
N VAL A 791 19.33 34.10 -12.95
CA VAL A 791 20.65 34.24 -12.31
C VAL A 791 21.00 33.00 -11.48
N ILE A 792 20.01 32.46 -10.75
CA ILE A 792 20.19 31.26 -9.93
C ILE A 792 20.46 30.02 -10.79
N THR A 793 19.74 29.85 -11.91
CA THR A 793 20.01 28.75 -12.85
C THR A 793 21.45 28.80 -13.36
N ARG A 794 21.95 29.98 -13.76
CA ARG A 794 23.34 30.13 -14.24
C ARG A 794 24.37 29.88 -13.15
N LEU A 795 24.13 30.33 -11.92
CA LEU A 795 25.00 30.02 -10.78
C LEU A 795 25.07 28.50 -10.57
N MET A 796 23.93 27.84 -10.58
CA MET A 796 23.83 26.40 -10.38
C MET A 796 24.53 25.60 -11.51
N ASP A 797 24.30 25.98 -12.77
CA ASP A 797 25.00 25.40 -13.93
C ASP A 797 26.52 25.54 -13.81
N TYR A 798 27.01 26.66 -13.25
CA TYR A 798 28.43 26.87 -13.01
C TYR A 798 28.97 25.96 -11.90
N LEU A 799 28.30 25.90 -10.75
CA LEU A 799 28.75 25.11 -9.60
C LEU A 799 28.88 23.61 -9.93
N ILE A 800 27.97 23.07 -10.74
CA ILE A 800 27.98 21.65 -11.14
C ILE A 800 29.12 21.32 -12.11
N GLN A 801 29.58 22.29 -12.91
CA GLN A 801 30.71 22.10 -13.83
C GLN A 801 32.07 22.05 -13.11
N GLN A 802 32.13 22.41 -11.82
CA GLN A 802 33.35 22.39 -11.01
C GLN A 802 33.19 21.52 -9.74
N PRO A 803 33.03 20.18 -9.86
CA PRO A 803 32.69 19.31 -8.74
C PRO A 803 33.76 19.18 -7.63
N ASN A 804 34.89 19.89 -7.74
CA ASN A 804 36.03 19.84 -6.82
C ASN A 804 36.30 21.17 -6.10
N GLN A 805 35.38 22.14 -6.13
CA GLN A 805 35.38 23.36 -5.31
C GLN A 805 34.07 23.47 -4.54
#